data_AF-A0A177CSJ3-F1
#
_entry.id   AF-A0A177CSJ3-F1
#
_cell.length_a   1.000
_cell.length_b   1.000
_cell.length_c   1.000
_cell.angle_alpha   90.00
_cell.angle_beta   90.00
_cell.angle_gamma   90.00
#
_symmetry.space_group_name_H-M   'P 1'
#
loop_
_entity.id
_entity.type
_entity.pdbx_description
1 polymer ?
#
loop_
_entity_poly.entity_id
_entity_poly.type
_entity_poly.pdbx_seq_one_letter_code
_entity_poly.pdbx_strand_id
1 'polypeptide(L)'
;MDLDSFREHGEHGKSKEQTSPFLQLPNDLFRCVMDYLDRESAWSLKRVCKGMSTSKAIDELLYRYPLQLNDVKDIRLGDWNYRPMGQARWNGLKSSINDKNRHHVQKLALSHWCSIGDFKWIEQNLPSLTSLDLSAIKDFVWTPEETWTWKALSEACPKLFARLEELEVSNWADYTAHSRIEYSYAYNDYRFKQQFRLSRRRDGGSVAKMIFPLCKKLKTLAIRERYSGFHTWNEWEVHQRVCCLIDGIKNYCPPTLTKLRVHDYAPYRSLFSTDASTWSNIKVVEIGLYSWMEDRRDRDVIGPIPYRITQGHHHREEEEAFDDKTYDDCKRNHMDLGNNVVQGAGASFEDLLKSLRNITRKYPSVTIKPIDTLRDITLHPFHLVNVNQRRLHGNAQQHIQQQPDPVANVEIQEALQWLAEKCGWRPILAWDSMMCDVFPANLEPSRSFLPKEEVLSRIKAMISTLRSLDIPIRISIGDRTNSCPSSGLDGNLYFGDYKMFIGEGENKRELLAPTQAGFNLAGIAHMVDELTIQYAGDVPGVHGWLRQTRTPTNAEKVLIDRELLGWRRFWERYARLFTNLKKLTTNVPIGIYNDWGQCEGLRELLGDERWEMLEVEEKGGDFGFHGSYFPFTSLRYSHLRRRTRLKFVQRVFFRQDAKPLHLKPKHPQLEDKEREALEITDADIETPDGLAEHCFWPAEQEELKGKAVGEKRSASDVDGEDGNTEAEGPATKKAKSD
;
A
#
# COMPACT_ATOMS: atom_id res chain seq x y z
N MET A 1 -34.35 -4.05 15.24
CA MET A 1 -34.27 -4.67 16.57
C MET A 1 -32.85 -4.45 17.06
N ASP A 2 -32.70 -3.79 18.20
CA ASP A 2 -31.45 -3.60 18.91
C ASP A 2 -30.90 -4.93 19.46
N LEU A 3 -29.60 -5.03 19.77
CA LEU A 3 -29.02 -6.18 20.48
C LEU A 3 -29.77 -6.47 21.80
N ASP A 4 -30.28 -5.43 22.45
CA ASP A 4 -31.12 -5.55 23.64
C ASP A 4 -32.52 -6.12 23.35
N SER A 5 -33.12 -5.77 22.21
CA SER A 5 -34.41 -6.37 21.81
C SER A 5 -34.29 -7.82 21.33
N PHE A 6 -33.09 -8.27 20.97
CA PHE A 6 -32.81 -9.69 20.72
C PHE A 6 -32.77 -10.50 22.03
N ARG A 7 -32.44 -9.86 23.15
CA ARG A 7 -32.50 -10.49 24.49
C ARG A 7 -33.93 -10.62 24.99
N GLU A 8 -34.80 -9.63 24.74
CA GLU A 8 -36.17 -9.63 25.25
C GLU A 8 -37.16 -10.51 24.46
N HIS A 9 -36.93 -10.77 23.17
CA HIS A 9 -37.81 -11.65 22.37
C HIS A 9 -37.41 -13.14 22.39
N GLY A 10 -36.52 -13.54 23.28
CA GLY A 10 -36.00 -14.90 23.42
C GLY A 10 -36.81 -15.86 24.30
N GLU A 11 -37.98 -15.49 24.82
CA GLU A 11 -38.70 -16.35 25.80
C GLU A 11 -39.49 -17.52 25.20
N HIS A 12 -39.69 -17.61 23.88
CA HIS A 12 -40.41 -18.73 23.27
C HIS A 12 -39.65 -19.38 22.12
N GLY A 13 -38.65 -20.19 22.50
CA GLY A 13 -38.01 -21.17 21.63
C GLY A 13 -36.52 -21.28 21.95
N LYS A 14 -36.07 -22.46 22.37
CA LYS A 14 -34.66 -22.78 22.71
C LYS A 14 -33.70 -22.39 21.57
N SER A 15 -33.25 -21.14 21.53
CA SER A 15 -32.16 -20.71 20.66
C SER A 15 -30.85 -21.08 21.32
N LYS A 16 -29.98 -21.81 20.62
CA LYS A 16 -28.59 -22.03 21.06
C LYS A 16 -27.99 -20.67 21.47
N GLU A 17 -27.51 -20.57 22.70
CA GLU A 17 -26.88 -19.36 23.23
C GLU A 17 -25.79 -18.88 22.28
N GLN A 18 -25.81 -17.58 21.99
CA GLN A 18 -24.84 -16.96 21.11
C GLN A 18 -23.49 -16.87 21.84
N THR A 19 -22.58 -17.80 21.53
CA THR A 19 -21.31 -18.00 22.25
C THR A 19 -20.20 -17.00 21.91
N SER A 20 -20.39 -16.13 20.91
CA SER A 20 -19.36 -15.18 20.49
C SER A 20 -19.31 -13.98 21.46
N PRO A 21 -18.18 -13.75 22.16
CA PRO A 21 -18.03 -12.60 23.06
C PRO A 21 -18.22 -11.26 22.34
N PHE A 22 -17.85 -11.19 21.06
CA PHE A 22 -18.02 -10.02 20.21
C PHE A 22 -19.50 -9.63 20.02
N LEU A 23 -20.38 -10.62 19.85
CA LEU A 23 -21.82 -10.38 19.66
C LEU A 23 -22.57 -10.20 20.99
N GLN A 24 -21.86 -10.28 22.12
CA GLN A 24 -22.37 -9.99 23.46
C GLN A 24 -21.96 -8.59 23.94
N LEU A 25 -21.15 -7.86 23.17
CA LEU A 25 -20.76 -6.49 23.49
C LEU A 25 -22.02 -5.60 23.58
N PRO A 26 -22.10 -4.73 24.60
CA PRO A 26 -23.12 -3.69 24.65
C PRO A 26 -23.03 -2.79 23.41
N ASN A 27 -24.18 -2.22 23.01
CA ASN A 27 -24.32 -1.48 21.74
C ASN A 27 -23.38 -0.28 21.59
N ASP A 28 -23.06 0.41 22.68
CA ASP A 28 -22.11 1.51 22.72
C ASP A 28 -20.68 1.04 22.43
N LEU A 29 -20.22 -0.06 23.06
CA LEU A 29 -18.93 -0.67 22.77
C LEU A 29 -18.88 -1.27 21.36
N PHE A 30 -19.97 -1.89 20.91
CA PHE A 30 -20.07 -2.42 19.55
C PHE A 30 -19.96 -1.31 18.50
N ARG A 31 -20.58 -0.14 18.75
CA ARG A 31 -20.42 1.04 17.88
C ARG A 31 -18.98 1.54 17.84
N CYS A 32 -18.25 1.52 18.95
CA CYS A 32 -16.82 1.85 18.94
C CYS A 32 -16.01 0.90 18.05
N VAL A 33 -16.34 -0.40 18.03
CA VAL A 33 -15.68 -1.34 17.11
C VAL A 33 -16.09 -1.09 15.66
N MET A 34 -17.36 -0.78 15.42
CA MET A 34 -17.87 -0.49 14.08
C MET A 34 -17.20 0.73 13.42
N ASP A 35 -16.76 1.72 14.20
CA ASP A 35 -16.01 2.86 13.66
C ASP A 35 -14.70 2.45 12.96
N TYR A 36 -14.21 1.24 13.21
CA TYR A 36 -13.03 0.66 12.55
C TYR A 36 -13.37 -0.32 11.42
N LEU A 37 -14.64 -0.62 11.17
CA LEU A 37 -15.05 -1.54 10.11
C LEU A 37 -15.25 -0.79 8.80
N ASP A 38 -14.63 -1.29 7.75
CA ASP A 38 -14.95 -0.85 6.40
C ASP A 38 -16.31 -1.41 5.93
N ARG A 39 -16.78 -0.89 4.79
CA ARG A 39 -18.05 -1.27 4.19
C ARG A 39 -18.13 -2.78 3.90
N GLU A 40 -17.04 -3.38 3.46
CA GLU A 40 -17.00 -4.80 3.09
C GLU A 40 -17.08 -5.72 4.31
N SER A 41 -16.36 -5.35 5.37
CA SER A 41 -16.42 -6.01 6.68
C SER A 41 -17.82 -5.89 7.28
N ALA A 42 -18.44 -4.71 7.19
CA ALA A 42 -19.81 -4.50 7.65
C ALA A 42 -20.83 -5.37 6.88
N TRP A 43 -20.70 -5.48 5.55
CA TRP A 43 -21.53 -6.38 4.74
C TRP A 43 -21.29 -7.84 5.08
N SER A 44 -20.05 -8.23 5.35
CA SER A 44 -19.67 -9.58 5.76
C SER A 44 -20.28 -9.93 7.10
N LEU A 45 -20.23 -9.03 8.10
CA LEU A 45 -20.94 -9.20 9.37
C LEU A 45 -22.44 -9.38 9.15
N LYS A 46 -23.06 -8.55 8.30
CA LYS A 46 -24.49 -8.63 8.01
C LYS A 46 -24.90 -9.96 7.39
N ARG A 47 -24.03 -10.56 6.56
CA ARG A 47 -24.28 -11.83 5.85
C ARG A 47 -23.96 -13.07 6.69
N VAL A 48 -22.87 -13.03 7.45
CA VAL A 48 -22.28 -14.22 8.08
C VAL A 48 -22.74 -14.37 9.53
N CYS A 49 -23.00 -13.26 10.24
CA CYS A 49 -23.38 -13.31 11.64
C CYS A 49 -24.89 -13.31 11.83
N LYS A 50 -25.40 -14.33 12.52
CA LYS A 50 -26.82 -14.43 12.87
C LYS A 50 -27.25 -13.24 13.74
N GLY A 51 -28.37 -12.61 13.41
CA GLY A 51 -28.91 -11.43 14.11
C GLY A 51 -28.34 -10.08 13.64
N MET A 52 -27.18 -10.08 12.96
CA MET A 52 -26.59 -8.86 12.40
C MET A 52 -27.32 -8.37 11.14
N SER A 53 -28.09 -9.24 10.47
CA SER A 53 -28.94 -8.89 9.33
C SER A 53 -30.01 -7.83 9.65
N THR A 54 -30.41 -7.71 10.92
CA THR A 54 -31.42 -6.77 11.42
C THR A 54 -30.85 -5.67 12.33
N SER A 55 -29.52 -5.60 12.44
CA SER A 55 -28.83 -4.63 13.29
C SER A 55 -28.94 -3.23 12.71
N LYS A 56 -29.56 -2.33 13.48
CA LYS A 56 -29.69 -0.91 13.10
C LYS A 56 -28.32 -0.23 13.00
N ALA A 57 -27.38 -0.59 13.89
CA ALA A 57 -26.05 -0.01 13.89
C ALA A 57 -25.28 -0.38 12.60
N ILE A 58 -25.38 -1.65 12.17
CA ILE A 58 -24.77 -2.07 10.89
C ILE A 58 -25.47 -1.39 9.71
N ASP A 59 -26.79 -1.25 9.72
CA ASP A 59 -27.51 -0.50 8.69
C ASP A 59 -27.07 0.97 8.64
N GLU A 60 -26.93 1.62 9.79
CA GLU A 60 -26.38 2.98 9.91
C GLU A 60 -25.00 3.09 9.26
N LEU A 61 -24.09 2.15 9.53
CA LEU A 61 -22.75 2.11 8.94
C LEU A 61 -22.77 1.88 7.43
N LEU A 62 -23.57 0.94 6.94
CA LEU A 62 -23.67 0.61 5.52
C LEU A 62 -24.24 1.77 4.69
N TYR A 63 -25.22 2.50 5.24
CA TYR A 63 -25.82 3.65 4.59
C TYR A 63 -25.06 4.95 4.83
N ARG A 64 -24.09 4.99 5.76
CA ARG A 64 -23.32 6.21 6.06
C ARG A 64 -22.66 6.76 4.81
N TYR A 65 -21.93 5.90 4.09
CA TYR A 65 -21.12 6.21 2.90
C TYR A 65 -21.39 5.19 1.77
N PRO A 66 -22.59 5.22 1.14
CA PRO A 66 -23.05 4.13 0.29
C PRO A 66 -22.32 4.08 -1.06
N LEU A 67 -21.91 5.23 -1.60
CA LEU A 67 -21.05 5.35 -2.78
C LEU A 67 -19.78 6.11 -2.41
N GLN A 68 -18.62 5.49 -2.63
CA GLN A 68 -17.30 6.05 -2.39
C GLN A 68 -16.57 6.33 -3.71
N LEU A 69 -15.46 7.07 -3.66
CA LEU A 69 -14.68 7.44 -4.84
C LEU A 69 -14.34 6.23 -5.71
N ASN A 70 -13.90 5.11 -5.14
CA ASN A 70 -13.54 3.91 -5.91
C ASN A 70 -14.73 3.29 -6.67
N ASP A 71 -15.97 3.59 -6.28
CA ASP A 71 -17.17 3.14 -6.98
C ASP A 71 -17.56 4.05 -8.17
N VAL A 72 -17.05 5.29 -8.19
CA VAL A 72 -17.47 6.36 -9.12
C VAL A 72 -16.32 6.98 -9.92
N LYS A 73 -15.07 6.73 -9.53
CA LYS A 73 -13.86 7.21 -10.20
C LYS A 73 -13.80 6.58 -11.58
N ASP A 74 -13.43 7.39 -12.56
CA ASP A 74 -13.40 6.99 -13.95
C ASP A 74 -12.54 5.74 -14.16
N ILE A 75 -13.12 4.88 -14.98
CA ILE A 75 -12.60 3.60 -15.40
C ILE A 75 -12.40 3.70 -16.92
N ARG A 76 -11.47 2.93 -17.50
CA ARG A 76 -11.15 2.95 -18.93
C ARG A 76 -12.42 2.85 -19.79
N LEU A 77 -12.41 3.29 -21.05
CA LEU A 77 -13.59 3.23 -21.95
C LEU A 77 -14.29 1.86 -21.96
N GLY A 78 -13.51 0.77 -21.87
CA GLY A 78 -14.06 -0.59 -21.75
C GLY A 78 -14.89 -0.79 -20.48
N ASP A 79 -14.47 -0.24 -19.36
CA ASP A 79 -15.20 -0.32 -18.11
C ASP A 79 -16.44 0.59 -18.10
N TRP A 80 -16.48 1.68 -18.89
CA TRP A 80 -17.72 2.42 -19.13
C TRP A 80 -18.79 1.56 -19.84
N ASN A 81 -18.38 0.78 -20.84
CA ASN A 81 -19.29 -0.09 -21.61
C ASN A 81 -19.64 -1.40 -20.88
N TYR A 82 -18.76 -1.90 -20.01
CA TYR A 82 -18.86 -3.25 -19.44
C TYR A 82 -18.90 -3.32 -17.90
N ARG A 83 -18.66 -2.21 -17.18
CA ARG A 83 -18.83 -2.12 -15.71
C ARG A 83 -19.88 -1.06 -15.34
N PRO A 84 -21.18 -1.42 -15.28
CA PRO A 84 -22.23 -0.51 -14.82
C PRO A 84 -22.19 -0.23 -13.31
N MET A 85 -21.06 -0.42 -12.62
CA MET A 85 -21.02 -0.46 -11.15
C MET A 85 -21.48 0.86 -10.52
N GLY A 86 -20.99 2.01 -10.96
CA GLY A 86 -21.34 3.31 -10.38
C GLY A 86 -22.83 3.66 -10.59
N GLN A 87 -23.29 3.69 -11.84
CA GLN A 87 -24.66 4.08 -12.18
C GLN A 87 -25.70 3.05 -11.71
N ALA A 88 -25.43 1.74 -11.82
CA ALA A 88 -26.35 0.71 -11.31
C ALA A 88 -26.44 0.75 -9.79
N ARG A 89 -25.31 0.97 -9.08
CA ARG A 89 -25.35 1.15 -7.62
C ARG A 89 -26.08 2.42 -7.22
N TRP A 90 -25.94 3.50 -7.98
CA TRP A 90 -26.71 4.72 -7.76
C TRP A 90 -28.21 4.50 -7.93
N ASN A 91 -28.64 3.83 -9.00
CA ASN A 91 -30.06 3.48 -9.20
C ASN A 91 -30.55 2.53 -8.10
N GLY A 92 -29.73 1.56 -7.71
CA GLY A 92 -29.99 0.68 -6.56
C GLY A 92 -30.15 1.47 -5.26
N LEU A 93 -29.26 2.42 -4.98
CA LEU A 93 -29.35 3.31 -3.83
C LEU A 93 -30.66 4.10 -3.86
N LYS A 94 -30.96 4.81 -4.96
CA LYS A 94 -32.23 5.56 -5.13
C LYS A 94 -33.45 4.69 -4.83
N SER A 95 -33.48 3.46 -5.34
CA SER A 95 -34.58 2.52 -5.10
C SER A 95 -34.67 2.00 -3.66
N SER A 96 -33.55 1.98 -2.93
CA SER A 96 -33.47 1.47 -1.57
C SER A 96 -33.77 2.54 -0.50
N ILE A 97 -33.68 3.82 -0.86
CA ILE A 97 -33.88 4.93 0.08
C ILE A 97 -35.38 5.09 0.40
N ASN A 98 -35.67 5.19 1.70
CA ASN A 98 -37.00 5.39 2.26
C ASN A 98 -36.92 6.19 3.57
N ASP A 99 -38.06 6.45 4.20
CA ASP A 99 -38.12 7.27 5.42
C ASP A 99 -37.28 6.73 6.58
N LYS A 100 -37.02 5.41 6.63
CA LYS A 100 -36.24 4.79 7.72
C LYS A 100 -34.74 5.02 7.58
N ASN A 101 -34.19 5.04 6.36
CA ASN A 101 -32.74 5.04 6.13
C ASN A 101 -32.19 6.33 5.53
N ARG A 102 -33.02 7.20 4.95
CA ARG A 102 -32.56 8.43 4.28
C ARG A 102 -31.75 9.38 5.16
N HIS A 103 -31.95 9.30 6.47
CA HIS A 103 -31.26 10.12 7.47
C HIS A 103 -29.87 9.59 7.85
N HIS A 104 -29.52 8.36 7.43
CA HIS A 104 -28.22 7.75 7.72
C HIS A 104 -27.15 8.14 6.70
N VAL A 105 -27.55 8.58 5.49
CA VAL A 105 -26.60 8.96 4.43
C VAL A 105 -25.94 10.30 4.76
N GLN A 106 -24.62 10.28 4.99
CA GLN A 106 -23.83 11.44 5.40
C GLN A 106 -22.83 11.90 4.33
N LYS A 107 -22.28 10.97 3.55
CA LYS A 107 -21.34 11.25 2.45
C LYS A 107 -21.72 10.49 1.18
N LEU A 108 -21.51 11.12 0.03
CA LEU A 108 -21.75 10.51 -1.27
C LEU A 108 -20.70 10.97 -2.28
N ALA A 109 -20.16 10.03 -3.06
CA ALA A 109 -19.33 10.33 -4.23
C ALA A 109 -20.17 10.22 -5.51
N LEU A 110 -19.95 11.13 -6.47
CA LEU A 110 -20.68 11.22 -7.74
C LEU A 110 -19.72 11.27 -8.93
N SER A 111 -20.22 10.87 -10.10
CA SER A 111 -19.44 10.73 -11.34
C SER A 111 -20.04 11.54 -12.50
N HIS A 112 -19.38 11.45 -13.66
CA HIS A 112 -19.77 12.09 -14.91
C HIS A 112 -21.18 11.74 -15.43
N TRP A 113 -21.70 10.56 -15.11
CA TRP A 113 -23.03 10.11 -15.52
C TRP A 113 -24.18 10.75 -14.72
N CYS A 114 -23.89 11.53 -13.68
CA CYS A 114 -24.93 12.15 -12.84
C CYS A 114 -25.61 13.33 -13.55
N SER A 115 -26.93 13.28 -13.62
CA SER A 115 -27.78 14.36 -14.15
C SER A 115 -28.01 15.46 -13.11
N ILE A 116 -28.43 16.66 -13.55
CA ILE A 116 -28.99 17.67 -12.62
C ILE A 116 -30.17 17.08 -11.83
N GLY A 117 -30.96 16.19 -12.46
CA GLY A 117 -32.08 15.51 -11.81
C GLY A 117 -31.64 14.67 -10.61
N ASP A 118 -30.49 14.00 -10.71
CA ASP A 118 -29.91 13.22 -9.62
C ASP A 118 -29.49 14.13 -8.45
N PHE A 119 -28.88 15.28 -8.73
CA PHE A 119 -28.56 16.26 -7.68
C PHE A 119 -29.81 16.83 -7.00
N LYS A 120 -30.87 17.13 -7.76
CA LYS A 120 -32.15 17.56 -7.20
C LYS A 120 -32.77 16.48 -6.33
N TRP A 121 -32.69 15.22 -6.76
CA TRP A 121 -33.15 14.08 -5.97
C TRP A 121 -32.37 13.97 -4.66
N ILE A 122 -31.05 14.14 -4.68
CA ILE A 122 -30.20 14.16 -3.47
C ILE A 122 -30.61 15.30 -2.53
N GLU A 123 -30.82 16.50 -3.08
CA GLU A 123 -31.22 17.68 -2.31
C GLU A 123 -32.50 17.38 -1.50
N GLN A 124 -33.48 16.74 -2.15
CA GLN A 124 -34.81 16.45 -1.60
C GLN A 124 -34.86 15.24 -0.67
N ASN A 125 -34.13 14.17 -1.00
CA ASN A 125 -34.29 12.87 -0.34
C ASN A 125 -33.23 12.56 0.71
N LEU A 126 -32.06 13.20 0.68
CA LEU A 126 -30.95 12.91 1.60
C LEU A 126 -30.67 14.10 2.54
N PRO A 127 -31.55 14.36 3.54
CA PRO A 127 -31.49 15.57 4.36
C PRO A 127 -30.26 15.64 5.27
N SER A 128 -29.71 14.50 5.66
CA SER A 128 -28.52 14.40 6.53
C SER A 128 -27.19 14.42 5.77
N LEU A 129 -27.23 14.52 4.43
CA LEU A 129 -26.02 14.56 3.61
C LEU A 129 -25.30 15.90 3.81
N THR A 130 -24.13 15.84 4.45
CA THR A 130 -23.27 16.99 4.73
C THR A 130 -21.91 16.90 4.03
N SER A 131 -21.58 15.78 3.38
CA SER A 131 -20.34 15.60 2.65
C SER A 131 -20.60 15.12 1.21
N LEU A 132 -19.93 15.74 0.24
CA LEU A 132 -20.09 15.41 -1.17
C LEU A 132 -18.71 15.33 -1.85
N ASP A 133 -18.46 14.25 -2.58
CA ASP A 133 -17.27 14.07 -3.40
C ASP A 133 -17.63 14.18 -4.89
N LEU A 134 -17.15 15.25 -5.51
CA LEU A 134 -17.30 15.59 -6.92
C LEU A 134 -15.97 15.44 -7.69
N SER A 135 -14.95 14.83 -7.10
CA SER A 135 -13.62 14.74 -7.70
C SER A 135 -13.57 13.92 -8.98
N ALA A 136 -14.51 12.99 -9.14
CA ALA A 136 -14.72 12.24 -10.38
C ALA A 136 -15.57 12.98 -11.42
N ILE A 137 -15.95 14.24 -11.20
CA ILE A 137 -16.62 15.09 -12.19
C ILE A 137 -15.60 16.10 -12.73
N LYS A 138 -14.98 15.77 -13.87
CA LYS A 138 -14.08 16.66 -14.62
C LYS A 138 -14.83 17.71 -15.44
N ASP A 139 -14.09 18.72 -15.88
CA ASP A 139 -14.68 19.87 -16.60
C ASP A 139 -14.95 19.53 -18.06
N PHE A 140 -14.22 18.58 -18.61
CA PHE A 140 -14.35 18.17 -20.00
C PHE A 140 -15.04 16.82 -20.09
N VAL A 141 -15.99 16.67 -21.01
CA VAL A 141 -16.65 15.40 -21.31
C VAL A 141 -16.65 15.18 -22.82
N TRP A 142 -16.49 13.91 -23.22
CA TRP A 142 -16.26 13.49 -24.61
C TRP A 142 -17.51 12.94 -25.30
N THR A 143 -18.61 12.70 -24.57
CA THR A 143 -19.88 12.19 -25.13
C THR A 143 -21.09 13.01 -24.65
N PRO A 144 -22.15 13.11 -25.46
CA PRO A 144 -23.18 14.16 -25.31
C PRO A 144 -24.34 13.82 -24.38
N GLU A 145 -24.36 12.67 -23.69
CA GLU A 145 -25.60 12.17 -23.11
C GLU A 145 -26.10 12.94 -21.87
N GLU A 146 -25.29 13.84 -21.28
CA GLU A 146 -25.78 14.89 -20.37
C GLU A 146 -24.69 15.93 -20.09
N THR A 147 -24.82 17.13 -20.68
CA THR A 147 -23.85 18.22 -20.44
C THR A 147 -24.49 19.42 -19.79
N TRP A 148 -24.52 19.43 -18.47
CA TRP A 148 -24.79 20.63 -17.67
C TRP A 148 -23.49 21.40 -17.35
N THR A 149 -23.61 22.68 -17.01
CA THR A 149 -22.48 23.53 -16.56
C THR A 149 -22.46 23.67 -15.05
N TRP A 150 -21.32 24.05 -14.47
CA TRP A 150 -21.24 24.31 -13.02
C TRP A 150 -22.26 25.35 -12.55
N LYS A 151 -22.54 26.34 -13.40
CA LYS A 151 -23.58 27.35 -13.19
C LYS A 151 -24.99 26.73 -13.18
N ALA A 152 -25.32 25.90 -14.16
CA ALA A 152 -26.62 25.22 -14.19
C ALA A 152 -26.83 24.31 -12.96
N LEU A 153 -25.78 23.63 -12.49
CA LEU A 153 -25.85 22.82 -11.26
C LEU A 153 -26.03 23.68 -10.00
N SER A 154 -25.29 24.79 -9.90
CA SER A 154 -25.34 25.69 -8.75
C SER A 154 -26.72 26.36 -8.61
N GLU A 155 -27.32 26.77 -9.73
CA GLU A 155 -28.68 27.33 -9.78
C GLU A 155 -29.76 26.28 -9.46
N ALA A 156 -29.55 25.03 -9.87
CA ALA A 156 -30.52 23.96 -9.69
C ALA A 156 -30.61 23.40 -8.27
N CYS A 157 -29.49 23.35 -7.54
CA CYS A 157 -29.41 22.68 -6.22
C CYS A 157 -28.73 23.55 -5.14
N PRO A 158 -29.15 24.81 -4.92
CA PRO A 158 -28.46 25.70 -4.00
C PRO A 158 -28.56 25.25 -2.53
N LYS A 159 -29.63 24.54 -2.13
CA LYS A 159 -29.81 24.11 -0.73
C LYS A 159 -28.93 22.90 -0.41
N LEU A 160 -28.65 22.05 -1.41
CA LEU A 160 -27.71 20.95 -1.30
C LEU A 160 -26.32 21.48 -0.94
N PHE A 161 -25.78 22.43 -1.70
CA PHE A 161 -24.46 22.98 -1.42
C PHE A 161 -24.43 23.79 -0.12
N ALA A 162 -25.50 24.54 0.19
CA ALA A 162 -25.57 25.34 1.42
C ALA A 162 -25.50 24.54 2.74
N ARG A 163 -25.81 23.24 2.72
CA ARG A 163 -25.73 22.38 3.91
C ARG A 163 -24.42 21.60 4.05
N LEU A 164 -23.55 21.62 3.04
CA LEU A 164 -22.31 20.84 3.07
C LEU A 164 -21.34 21.38 4.12
N GLU A 165 -20.81 20.47 4.93
CA GLU A 165 -19.69 20.70 5.84
C GLU A 165 -18.36 20.21 5.24
N GLU A 166 -18.40 19.29 4.27
CA GLU A 166 -17.24 18.78 3.56
C GLU A 166 -17.54 18.69 2.05
N LEU A 167 -16.59 19.14 1.24
CA LEU A 167 -16.67 19.07 -0.22
C LEU A 167 -15.33 18.60 -0.77
N GLU A 168 -15.36 17.56 -1.60
CA GLU A 168 -14.18 17.04 -2.28
C GLU A 168 -14.30 17.27 -3.78
N VAL A 169 -13.26 17.84 -4.41
CA VAL A 169 -13.29 18.28 -5.81
C VAL A 169 -11.98 17.95 -6.51
N SER A 170 -12.02 17.86 -7.83
CA SER A 170 -10.81 17.84 -8.65
C SER A 170 -10.05 19.16 -8.50
N ASN A 171 -8.76 19.18 -8.80
CA ASN A 171 -8.00 20.43 -8.84
C ASN A 171 -8.54 21.35 -9.95
N TRP A 172 -9.46 22.26 -9.56
CA TRP A 172 -10.14 23.18 -10.47
C TRP A 172 -9.20 24.18 -11.16
N ALA A 173 -7.96 24.30 -10.72
CA ALA A 173 -6.98 25.18 -11.32
C ALA A 173 -6.12 24.46 -12.38
N ASP A 174 -6.15 23.13 -12.43
CA ASP A 174 -5.26 22.35 -13.26
C ASP A 174 -6.00 21.77 -14.47
N TYR A 175 -5.78 22.36 -15.64
CA TYR A 175 -6.32 21.85 -16.91
C TYR A 175 -6.03 20.36 -17.11
N THR A 176 -4.83 19.89 -16.73
CA THR A 176 -4.43 18.48 -16.93
C THR A 176 -5.22 17.52 -16.06
N ALA A 177 -5.60 17.96 -14.86
CA ALA A 177 -6.49 17.23 -13.96
C ALA A 177 -7.89 17.03 -14.55
N HIS A 178 -8.32 17.94 -15.44
CA HIS A 178 -9.64 17.90 -16.07
C HIS A 178 -9.61 17.37 -17.51
N SER A 179 -8.47 17.40 -18.20
CA SER A 179 -8.30 16.94 -19.58
C SER A 179 -8.09 15.42 -19.68
N ARG A 180 -7.49 14.81 -18.65
CA ARG A 180 -7.19 13.38 -18.57
C ARG A 180 -8.38 12.56 -18.07
N ILE A 181 -9.50 12.62 -18.76
CA ILE A 181 -10.34 11.42 -18.76
C ILE A 181 -9.58 10.41 -19.64
N GLU A 182 -9.01 9.36 -19.04
CA GLU A 182 -8.37 8.25 -19.74
C GLU A 182 -9.41 7.47 -20.56
N TYR A 183 -9.98 8.10 -21.59
CA TYR A 183 -10.55 7.35 -22.68
C TYR A 183 -9.39 6.70 -23.41
N SER A 184 -9.34 5.38 -23.31
CA SER A 184 -8.55 4.49 -24.16
C SER A 184 -9.09 4.52 -25.61
N TYR A 185 -9.40 5.70 -26.16
CA TYR A 185 -9.39 5.85 -27.61
C TYR A 185 -7.94 5.62 -28.01
N ALA A 186 -7.73 4.57 -28.78
CA ALA A 186 -6.43 4.20 -29.31
C ALA A 186 -5.66 5.48 -29.67
N TYR A 187 -4.41 5.54 -29.22
CA TYR A 187 -3.45 6.61 -29.46
C TYR A 187 -3.31 7.03 -30.95
N ASN A 188 -3.96 6.31 -31.86
CA ASN A 188 -3.88 6.43 -33.30
C ASN A 188 -4.75 7.54 -33.91
N ASP A 189 -5.66 8.19 -33.16
CA ASP A 189 -6.63 9.13 -33.76
C ASP A 189 -6.63 10.55 -33.14
N TYR A 190 -5.44 11.09 -32.89
CA TYR A 190 -5.23 12.43 -32.31
C TYR A 190 -5.84 13.59 -33.14
N ARG A 191 -6.14 13.38 -34.43
CA ARG A 191 -6.53 14.48 -35.35
C ARG A 191 -7.99 14.91 -35.22
N PHE A 192 -8.85 14.16 -34.54
CA PHE A 192 -10.29 14.45 -34.43
C PHE A 192 -10.75 14.88 -33.03
N LYS A 193 -9.83 15.03 -32.05
CA LYS A 193 -10.16 15.20 -30.62
C LYS A 193 -10.78 16.54 -30.21
N GLN A 194 -10.42 17.67 -30.84
CA GLN A 194 -10.88 18.98 -30.33
C GLN A 194 -12.39 19.22 -30.52
N GLN A 195 -13.02 18.64 -31.54
CA GLN A 195 -14.41 18.94 -31.90
C GLN A 195 -15.48 18.27 -31.02
N PHE A 196 -15.12 17.26 -30.20
CA PHE A 196 -16.08 16.52 -29.37
C PHE A 196 -15.97 16.82 -27.87
N ARG A 197 -15.13 17.79 -27.50
CA ARG A 197 -14.85 18.11 -26.11
C ARG A 197 -15.80 19.19 -25.61
N LEU A 198 -16.79 18.82 -24.81
CA LEU A 198 -17.71 19.78 -24.18
C LEU A 198 -17.19 20.18 -22.80
N SER A 199 -17.06 21.49 -22.57
CA SER A 199 -16.64 22.05 -21.28
C SER A 199 -17.84 22.40 -20.39
N ARG A 200 -17.78 22.03 -19.11
CA ARG A 200 -18.67 22.50 -18.03
C ARG A 200 -18.43 23.96 -17.64
N ARG A 201 -17.34 24.56 -18.15
CA ARG A 201 -16.98 25.97 -17.97
C ARG A 201 -17.51 26.90 -19.05
N ARG A 202 -18.21 26.39 -20.09
CA ARG A 202 -18.63 27.20 -21.25
C ARG A 202 -19.46 28.45 -20.90
N ASP A 203 -20.11 28.48 -19.73
CA ASP A 203 -20.83 29.64 -19.22
C ASP A 203 -19.96 30.57 -18.33
N GLY A 204 -18.63 30.44 -18.42
CA GLY A 204 -17.64 31.23 -17.68
C GLY A 204 -17.49 30.88 -16.19
N GLY A 205 -17.87 29.66 -15.80
CA GLY A 205 -17.93 29.22 -14.39
C GLY A 205 -17.06 27.99 -14.08
N SER A 206 -16.23 28.10 -13.03
CA SER A 206 -15.52 26.98 -12.41
C SER A 206 -16.24 26.52 -11.14
N VAL A 207 -15.86 25.36 -10.59
CA VAL A 207 -16.34 24.92 -9.27
C VAL A 207 -16.08 25.98 -8.20
N ALA A 208 -14.89 26.61 -8.22
CA ALA A 208 -14.55 27.64 -7.26
C ALA A 208 -15.49 28.85 -7.35
N LYS A 209 -15.77 29.33 -8.56
CA LYS A 209 -16.62 30.51 -8.79
C LYS A 209 -18.11 30.24 -8.57
N MET A 210 -18.59 29.04 -8.90
CA MET A 210 -20.03 28.73 -8.94
C MET A 210 -20.53 27.96 -7.71
N ILE A 211 -19.71 27.08 -7.14
CA ILE A 211 -20.13 26.17 -6.06
C ILE A 211 -19.69 26.68 -4.68
N PHE A 212 -18.42 27.07 -4.51
CA PHE A 212 -17.91 27.48 -3.19
C PHE A 212 -18.72 28.60 -2.52
N PRO A 213 -19.21 29.63 -3.24
CA PRO A 213 -20.03 30.69 -2.63
C PRO A 213 -21.36 30.19 -2.06
N LEU A 214 -21.87 29.05 -2.53
CA LEU A 214 -23.09 28.44 -2.00
C LEU A 214 -22.84 27.70 -0.70
N CYS A 215 -21.62 27.20 -0.46
CA CYS A 215 -21.30 26.28 0.63
C CYS A 215 -21.16 26.96 2.01
N LYS A 216 -22.22 27.57 2.55
CA LYS A 216 -22.18 28.40 3.77
C LYS A 216 -21.64 27.70 5.03
N LYS A 217 -21.75 26.37 5.12
CA LYS A 217 -21.33 25.58 6.29
C LYS A 217 -20.01 24.82 6.09
N LEU A 218 -19.31 25.03 4.97
CA LEU A 218 -18.13 24.26 4.60
C LEU A 218 -17.02 24.42 5.64
N LYS A 219 -16.63 23.33 6.29
CA LYS A 219 -15.50 23.26 7.23
C LYS A 219 -14.26 22.66 6.60
N THR A 220 -14.45 21.72 5.66
CA THR A 220 -13.37 20.98 4.99
C THR A 220 -13.52 21.04 3.48
N LEU A 221 -12.48 21.51 2.78
CA LEU A 221 -12.36 21.42 1.33
C LEU A 221 -11.25 20.44 0.98
N ALA A 222 -11.57 19.38 0.24
CA ALA A 222 -10.58 18.43 -0.26
C ALA A 222 -10.32 18.62 -1.76
N ILE A 223 -9.04 18.62 -2.13
CA ILE A 223 -8.56 18.71 -3.51
C ILE A 223 -7.96 17.35 -3.87
N ARG A 224 -8.60 16.67 -4.81
CA ARG A 224 -8.29 15.31 -5.27
C ARG A 224 -7.91 15.32 -6.74
N GLU A 225 -6.63 15.14 -7.05
CA GLU A 225 -6.16 14.59 -8.32
C GLU A 225 -4.67 14.27 -8.17
N ARG A 226 -4.15 13.26 -8.88
CA ARG A 226 -2.71 12.98 -8.89
C ARG A 226 -2.03 13.90 -9.91
N TYR A 227 -0.96 14.60 -9.51
CA TYR A 227 -0.11 15.35 -10.42
C TYR A 227 0.48 14.41 -11.44
N SER A 228 0.29 14.74 -12.70
CA SER A 228 0.40 13.77 -13.76
C SER A 228 1.49 14.21 -14.76
N GLY A 229 2.75 13.96 -14.41
CA GLY A 229 3.86 13.96 -15.38
C GLY A 229 4.64 15.28 -15.59
N PHE A 230 5.55 15.23 -16.56
CA PHE A 230 6.51 16.27 -16.93
C PHE A 230 5.80 17.51 -17.48
N HIS A 231 6.15 18.68 -16.97
CA HIS A 231 5.56 19.94 -17.43
C HIS A 231 6.63 20.95 -17.76
N THR A 232 6.42 21.65 -18.86
CA THR A 232 7.00 22.98 -18.97
C THR A 232 6.22 23.95 -18.09
N TRP A 233 6.81 25.06 -17.68
CA TRP A 233 6.06 26.15 -17.05
C TRP A 233 6.41 27.48 -17.72
N ASN A 234 5.40 28.33 -17.88
CA ASN A 234 5.49 29.74 -18.23
C ASN A 234 4.54 30.56 -17.33
N GLU A 235 4.50 31.87 -17.54
CA GLU A 235 3.69 32.79 -16.72
C GLU A 235 2.21 32.42 -16.67
N TRP A 236 1.64 32.02 -17.81
CA TRP A 236 0.24 31.64 -17.90
C TRP A 236 -0.05 30.33 -17.15
N GLU A 237 0.83 29.33 -17.27
CA GLU A 237 0.66 28.05 -16.56
C GLU A 237 0.75 28.24 -15.04
N VAL A 238 1.62 29.12 -14.58
CA VAL A 238 1.68 29.51 -13.17
C VAL A 238 0.40 30.21 -12.75
N HIS A 239 -0.12 31.12 -13.57
CA HIS A 239 -1.38 31.79 -13.27
C HIS A 239 -2.52 30.78 -13.07
N GLN A 240 -2.72 29.89 -14.03
CA GLN A 240 -3.79 28.91 -13.94
C GLN A 240 -3.61 27.98 -12.74
N ARG A 241 -2.42 27.39 -12.55
CA ARG A 241 -2.20 26.33 -11.54
C ARG A 241 -1.95 26.83 -10.13
N VAL A 242 -1.50 28.07 -9.98
CA VAL A 242 -1.12 28.67 -8.69
C VAL A 242 -2.08 29.80 -8.33
N CYS A 243 -2.17 30.82 -9.18
CA CYS A 243 -2.98 32.00 -8.90
C CYS A 243 -4.47 31.66 -8.80
N CYS A 244 -5.05 30.96 -9.78
CA CYS A 244 -6.47 30.60 -9.77
C CYS A 244 -6.82 29.56 -8.68
N LEU A 245 -5.85 28.73 -8.26
CA LEU A 245 -6.02 27.83 -7.12
C LEU A 245 -6.18 28.63 -5.83
N ILE A 246 -5.22 29.53 -5.56
CA ILE A 246 -5.16 30.32 -4.33
C ILE A 246 -6.33 31.31 -4.27
N ASP A 247 -6.63 31.98 -5.38
CA ASP A 247 -7.75 32.91 -5.48
C ASP A 247 -9.10 32.19 -5.37
N GLY A 248 -9.18 30.96 -5.89
CA GLY A 248 -10.31 30.06 -5.71
C GLY A 248 -10.68 29.89 -4.23
N ILE A 249 -9.67 29.68 -3.39
CA ILE A 249 -9.84 29.54 -1.94
C ILE A 249 -10.14 30.90 -1.30
N LYS A 250 -9.28 31.89 -1.55
CA LYS A 250 -9.33 33.19 -0.88
C LYS A 250 -10.62 33.96 -1.18
N ASN A 251 -11.07 33.95 -2.42
CA ASN A 251 -12.14 34.84 -2.87
C ASN A 251 -13.53 34.19 -2.80
N TYR A 252 -13.61 32.86 -2.82
CA TYR A 252 -14.90 32.16 -2.97
C TYR A 252 -15.23 31.17 -1.84
N CYS A 253 -14.27 30.76 -1.02
CA CYS A 253 -14.58 29.89 0.12
C CYS A 253 -15.19 30.67 1.28
N PRO A 254 -16.09 30.05 2.06
CA PRO A 254 -16.72 30.70 3.21
C PRO A 254 -15.72 30.85 4.37
N PRO A 255 -15.98 31.78 5.32
CA PRO A 255 -15.17 31.94 6.51
C PRO A 255 -15.23 30.74 7.47
N THR A 256 -16.21 29.86 7.30
CA THR A 256 -16.34 28.60 8.06
C THR A 256 -15.30 27.54 7.67
N LEU A 257 -14.59 27.74 6.54
CA LEU A 257 -13.56 26.81 6.07
C LEU A 257 -12.33 26.88 6.98
N THR A 258 -12.06 25.78 7.68
CA THR A 258 -10.96 25.68 8.65
C THR A 258 -9.92 24.64 8.28
N LYS A 259 -10.26 23.73 7.35
CA LYS A 259 -9.43 22.62 6.94
C LYS A 259 -9.34 22.52 5.42
N LEU A 260 -8.10 22.44 4.91
CA LEU A 260 -7.84 21.97 3.55
C LEU A 260 -7.32 20.54 3.60
N ARG A 261 -7.76 19.70 2.67
CA ARG A 261 -7.22 18.36 2.46
C ARG A 261 -6.67 18.28 1.04
N VAL A 262 -5.42 17.89 0.89
CA VAL A 262 -4.75 17.84 -0.41
C VAL A 262 -4.20 16.44 -0.61
N HIS A 263 -4.82 15.68 -1.50
CA HIS A 263 -4.46 14.27 -1.71
C HIS A 263 -3.14 14.07 -2.47
N ASP A 264 -2.57 15.14 -3.00
CA ASP A 264 -1.34 15.10 -3.76
C ASP A 264 -0.39 16.24 -3.38
N TYR A 265 0.90 16.04 -3.60
CA TYR A 265 1.95 16.93 -3.15
C TYR A 265 2.11 18.18 -4.02
N ALA A 266 1.77 18.14 -5.31
CA ALA A 266 1.95 19.31 -6.18
C ALA A 266 1.00 20.47 -5.83
N PRO A 267 -0.33 20.25 -5.65
CA PRO A 267 -1.22 21.33 -5.21
C PRO A 267 -0.82 21.87 -3.82
N TYR A 268 -0.26 21.03 -2.94
CA TYR A 268 0.27 21.47 -1.65
C TYR A 268 1.37 22.52 -1.80
N ARG A 269 2.31 22.35 -2.74
CA ARG A 269 3.36 23.36 -2.98
C ARG A 269 2.81 24.64 -3.61
N SER A 270 1.86 24.52 -4.54
CA SER A 270 1.18 25.68 -5.13
C SER A 270 0.48 26.52 -4.06
N LEU A 271 -0.21 25.88 -3.11
CA LEU A 271 -0.88 26.56 -2.01
C LEU A 271 0.10 27.49 -1.25
N PHE A 272 1.24 26.97 -0.81
CA PHE A 272 2.18 27.74 0.02
C PHE A 272 3.22 28.56 -0.75
N SER A 273 3.07 28.66 -2.07
CA SER A 273 3.93 29.52 -2.91
C SER A 273 3.66 31.02 -2.72
N THR A 274 2.48 31.37 -2.21
CA THR A 274 2.07 32.73 -1.86
C THR A 274 1.92 32.90 -0.34
N ASP A 275 1.60 34.11 0.10
CA ASP A 275 1.36 34.37 1.52
C ASP A 275 0.06 33.75 2.04
N ALA A 276 0.17 32.54 2.61
CA ALA A 276 -0.92 31.82 3.26
C ALA A 276 -1.45 32.51 4.54
N SER A 277 -0.78 33.55 5.08
CA SER A 277 -1.31 34.34 6.20
C SER A 277 -2.66 35.01 5.84
N THR A 278 -2.89 35.22 4.54
CA THR A 278 -4.14 35.77 4.02
C THR A 278 -5.32 34.82 4.16
N TRP A 279 -5.11 33.56 4.52
CA TRP A 279 -6.15 32.56 4.76
C TRP A 279 -6.50 32.47 6.25
N SER A 280 -6.99 33.58 6.81
CA SER A 280 -7.16 33.76 8.26
C SER A 280 -7.93 32.66 9.00
N ASN A 281 -8.78 31.90 8.30
CA ASN A 281 -9.61 30.85 8.90
C ASN A 281 -9.00 29.44 8.82
N ILE A 282 -8.03 29.21 7.94
CA ILE A 282 -7.48 27.87 7.70
C ILE A 282 -6.46 27.55 8.79
N LYS A 283 -6.80 26.55 9.63
CA LYS A 283 -5.98 26.12 10.77
C LYS A 283 -5.32 24.77 10.53
N VAL A 284 -5.86 23.95 9.64
CA VAL A 284 -5.39 22.59 9.39
C VAL A 284 -5.22 22.36 7.89
N VAL A 285 -4.07 21.82 7.49
CA VAL A 285 -3.83 21.32 6.15
C VAL A 285 -3.43 19.86 6.22
N GLU A 286 -4.30 19.00 5.70
CA GLU A 286 -4.05 17.56 5.55
C GLU A 286 -3.39 17.29 4.19
N ILE A 287 -2.32 16.51 4.15
CA ILE A 287 -1.54 16.20 2.94
C ILE A 287 -1.48 14.68 2.73
N GLY A 288 -1.66 14.23 1.49
CA GLY A 288 -1.51 12.83 1.07
C GLY A 288 -0.06 12.32 1.08
N LEU A 289 0.63 12.44 2.21
CA LEU A 289 2.03 11.99 2.36
C LEU A 289 2.19 10.49 2.15
N TYR A 290 1.23 9.68 2.61
CA TYR A 290 1.25 8.23 2.38
C TYR A 290 1.26 7.91 0.89
N SER A 291 0.27 8.44 0.14
CA SER A 291 0.15 8.21 -1.29
C SER A 291 1.35 8.69 -2.09
N TRP A 292 1.98 9.80 -1.67
CA TRP A 292 3.22 10.28 -2.28
C TRP A 292 4.38 9.31 -2.06
N MET A 293 4.52 8.78 -0.84
CA MET A 293 5.58 7.83 -0.50
C MET A 293 5.35 6.47 -1.18
N GLU A 294 4.10 6.05 -1.31
CA GLU A 294 3.67 4.83 -2.00
C GLU A 294 3.87 4.93 -3.53
N ASP A 295 3.45 6.01 -4.20
CA ASP A 295 3.67 6.18 -5.65
C ASP A 295 5.16 6.10 -6.02
N ARG A 296 6.01 6.63 -5.13
CA ARG A 296 7.47 6.57 -5.29
C ARG A 296 8.06 5.22 -4.97
N ARG A 297 7.40 4.44 -4.12
CA ARG A 297 7.84 3.09 -3.81
C ARG A 297 7.95 2.24 -5.07
N ASP A 298 6.96 2.34 -5.94
CA ASP A 298 6.90 1.53 -7.16
C ASP A 298 7.73 2.14 -8.31
N ARG A 299 7.92 3.48 -8.30
CA ARG A 299 8.53 4.22 -9.42
C ARG A 299 10.00 4.60 -9.21
N ASP A 300 10.42 4.85 -7.97
CA ASP A 300 11.71 5.44 -7.60
C ASP A 300 12.61 4.45 -6.84
N VAL A 301 12.44 3.13 -7.05
CA VAL A 301 13.26 2.07 -6.43
C VAL A 301 14.76 2.41 -6.52
N ILE A 302 15.19 3.05 -7.61
CA ILE A 302 16.59 3.45 -7.85
C ILE A 302 16.71 4.97 -7.99
N GLY A 303 16.14 5.67 -7.01
CA GLY A 303 16.26 7.10 -6.83
C GLY A 303 15.39 7.95 -7.77
N PRO A 304 15.25 9.23 -7.41
CA PRO A 304 14.13 10.05 -7.83
C PRO A 304 14.17 10.29 -9.33
N ILE A 305 13.09 9.94 -10.05
CA ILE A 305 12.85 10.53 -11.36
C ILE A 305 12.56 12.00 -11.09
N PRO A 306 13.47 12.95 -11.42
CA PRO A 306 13.16 14.36 -11.23
C PRO A 306 11.90 14.64 -12.04
N TYR A 307 10.87 15.20 -11.41
CA TYR A 307 9.89 15.96 -12.16
C TYR A 307 10.71 17.04 -12.88
N ARG A 308 11.03 16.82 -14.17
CA ARG A 308 11.64 17.88 -14.97
C ARG A 308 10.52 18.88 -15.23
N ILE A 309 10.36 19.80 -14.29
CA ILE A 309 9.59 21.01 -14.51
C ILE A 309 10.57 22.00 -15.13
N THR A 310 10.56 22.09 -16.46
CA THR A 310 11.47 22.97 -17.21
C THR A 310 10.73 24.24 -17.59
N GLN A 311 11.40 25.39 -17.60
CA GLN A 311 10.79 26.56 -18.24
C GLN A 311 10.64 26.25 -19.74
N GLY A 312 9.48 26.50 -20.35
CA GLY A 312 9.26 26.11 -21.76
C GLY A 312 8.03 26.72 -22.43
N HIS A 313 7.85 26.40 -23.72
CA HIS A 313 6.88 27.03 -24.61
C HIS A 313 5.54 26.28 -24.61
N HIS A 314 4.46 27.06 -24.57
CA HIS A 314 3.08 26.60 -24.37
C HIS A 314 2.42 25.99 -25.62
N HIS A 315 1.57 24.98 -25.43
CA HIS A 315 0.46 24.63 -26.35
C HIS A 315 -0.84 25.39 -25.99
N ARG A 316 -0.87 26.73 -26.13
CA ARG A 316 -2.00 27.60 -25.70
C ARG A 316 -3.35 27.18 -26.30
N GLU A 317 -3.35 26.59 -27.48
CA GLU A 317 -4.54 26.19 -28.23
C GLU A 317 -5.37 25.10 -27.53
N GLU A 318 -4.76 24.28 -26.66
CA GLU A 318 -5.48 23.18 -26.00
C GLU A 318 -6.25 23.60 -24.73
N GLU A 319 -5.94 24.78 -24.17
CA GLU A 319 -6.41 25.23 -22.86
C GLU A 319 -7.31 26.48 -22.89
N GLU A 320 -7.72 26.95 -24.07
CA GLU A 320 -8.56 28.16 -24.24
C GLU A 320 -9.86 28.12 -23.42
N ALA A 321 -10.44 26.93 -23.21
CA ALA A 321 -11.64 26.74 -22.39
C ALA A 321 -11.42 26.89 -20.87
N PHE A 322 -10.16 26.98 -20.42
CA PHE A 322 -9.76 27.28 -19.04
C PHE A 322 -9.39 28.76 -18.86
N ASP A 323 -9.20 29.50 -19.95
CA ASP A 323 -8.92 30.92 -19.90
C ASP A 323 -10.16 31.69 -19.44
N ASP A 324 -10.15 32.08 -18.17
CA ASP A 324 -11.17 32.94 -17.57
C ASP A 324 -10.85 34.43 -17.74
N LYS A 325 -9.83 34.76 -18.54
CA LYS A 325 -9.28 36.09 -18.80
C LYS A 325 -8.71 36.79 -17.57
N THR A 326 -8.56 36.08 -16.45
CA THR A 326 -8.00 36.67 -15.22
C THR A 326 -6.49 36.82 -15.26
N TYR A 327 -5.83 36.19 -16.24
CA TYR A 327 -4.38 36.32 -16.44
C TYR A 327 -4.00 37.78 -16.73
N ASP A 328 -4.73 38.46 -17.61
CA ASP A 328 -4.44 39.83 -18.04
C ASP A 328 -4.55 40.85 -16.89
N ASP A 329 -5.41 40.57 -15.91
CA ASP A 329 -5.61 41.42 -14.72
C ASP A 329 -4.69 41.05 -13.54
N CYS A 330 -3.91 39.97 -13.64
CA CYS A 330 -3.11 39.46 -12.54
C CYS A 330 -1.77 40.21 -12.40
N LYS A 331 -1.60 40.90 -11.27
CA LYS A 331 -0.39 41.69 -10.96
C LYS A 331 0.73 40.93 -10.25
N ARG A 332 0.55 39.63 -9.98
CA ARG A 332 1.57 38.80 -9.31
C ARG A 332 2.73 38.54 -10.26
N ASN A 333 3.96 38.49 -9.74
CA ASN A 333 5.10 38.03 -10.53
C ASN A 333 5.02 36.51 -10.71
N HIS A 334 4.49 36.07 -11.85
CA HIS A 334 4.32 34.64 -12.16
C HIS A 334 5.66 33.91 -12.29
N MET A 335 6.73 34.59 -12.72
CA MET A 335 8.05 33.99 -12.79
C MET A 335 8.60 33.68 -11.41
N ASP A 336 8.45 34.59 -10.45
CA ASP A 336 8.88 34.33 -9.06
C ASP A 336 8.03 33.24 -8.40
N LEU A 337 6.72 33.23 -8.65
CA LEU A 337 5.81 32.22 -8.11
C LEU A 337 6.11 30.82 -8.66
N GLY A 338 6.29 30.70 -9.97
CA GLY A 338 6.67 29.43 -10.57
C GLY A 338 8.05 28.99 -10.11
N ASN A 339 9.00 29.92 -9.93
CA ASN A 339 10.28 29.61 -9.29
C ASN A 339 10.08 29.07 -7.86
N ASN A 340 9.20 29.63 -7.03
CA ASN A 340 8.93 29.09 -5.68
C ASN A 340 8.29 27.69 -5.71
N VAL A 341 7.48 27.41 -6.74
CA VAL A 341 6.86 26.09 -6.95
C VAL A 341 7.83 25.09 -7.57
N VAL A 342 8.87 25.54 -8.28
CA VAL A 342 9.80 24.66 -9.02
C VAL A 342 11.17 24.52 -8.34
N GLN A 343 11.64 25.54 -7.62
CA GLN A 343 12.87 25.48 -6.85
C GLN A 343 12.71 24.49 -5.71
N GLY A 344 13.66 23.55 -5.61
CA GLY A 344 13.55 22.43 -4.67
C GLY A 344 12.40 21.47 -5.00
N ALA A 345 11.83 21.50 -6.22
CA ALA A 345 10.89 20.50 -6.73
C ALA A 345 11.54 19.15 -7.04
N GLY A 346 12.71 18.89 -6.44
CA GLY A 346 13.35 17.61 -6.59
C GLY A 346 12.42 16.52 -6.08
N ALA A 347 12.54 15.36 -6.72
CA ALA A 347 11.76 14.19 -6.38
C ALA A 347 12.37 13.41 -5.21
N SER A 348 13.26 14.01 -4.42
CA SER A 348 13.87 13.30 -3.29
C SER A 348 13.01 13.40 -2.03
N PHE A 349 13.20 12.45 -1.12
CA PHE A 349 12.64 12.52 0.23
C PHE A 349 13.21 13.72 1.02
N GLU A 350 14.46 14.07 0.79
CA GLU A 350 15.08 15.27 1.37
C GLU A 350 14.36 16.56 0.98
N ASP A 351 14.00 16.72 -0.30
CA ASP A 351 13.28 17.91 -0.78
C ASP A 351 11.88 18.02 -0.15
N LEU A 352 11.22 16.87 0.04
CA LEU A 352 9.96 16.80 0.78
C LEU A 352 10.15 17.31 2.21
N LEU A 353 11.15 16.81 2.94
CA LEU A 353 11.42 17.20 4.33
C LEU A 353 11.72 18.70 4.44
N LYS A 354 12.57 19.23 3.57
CA LYS A 354 12.88 20.67 3.52
C LYS A 354 11.63 21.50 3.25
N SER A 355 10.82 21.10 2.29
CA SER A 355 9.57 21.80 1.96
C SER A 355 8.58 21.78 3.13
N LEU A 356 8.37 20.63 3.77
CA LEU A 356 7.50 20.52 4.95
C LEU A 356 7.99 21.41 6.08
N ARG A 357 9.30 21.41 6.35
CA ARG A 357 9.91 22.24 7.40
C ARG A 357 9.77 23.73 7.10
N ASN A 358 10.10 24.14 5.89
CA ASN A 358 10.02 25.55 5.46
C ASN A 358 8.60 26.09 5.57
N ILE A 359 7.60 25.31 5.14
CA ILE A 359 6.19 25.71 5.22
C ILE A 359 5.73 25.79 6.68
N THR A 360 6.08 24.79 7.50
CA THR A 360 5.72 24.77 8.93
C THR A 360 6.32 25.95 9.70
N ARG A 361 7.57 26.33 9.38
CA ARG A 361 8.23 27.50 9.97
C ARG A 361 7.63 28.82 9.49
N LYS A 362 7.32 28.91 8.19
CA LYS A 362 6.74 30.12 7.59
C LYS A 362 5.31 30.39 8.07
N TYR A 363 4.54 29.34 8.34
CA TYR A 363 3.13 29.43 8.72
C TYR A 363 2.83 28.66 10.03
N PRO A 364 3.30 29.14 11.19
CA PRO A 364 3.13 28.43 12.46
C PRO A 364 1.68 28.34 12.94
N SER A 365 0.79 29.20 12.43
CA SER A 365 -0.65 29.14 12.71
C SER A 365 -1.36 28.00 11.99
N VAL A 366 -0.74 27.41 10.97
CA VAL A 366 -1.30 26.33 10.16
C VAL A 366 -0.69 25.00 10.60
N THR A 367 -1.53 24.11 11.12
CA THR A 367 -1.12 22.76 11.50
C THR A 367 -1.16 21.85 10.29
N ILE A 368 0.00 21.33 9.88
CA ILE A 368 0.11 20.33 8.83
C ILE A 368 -0.08 18.93 9.42
N LYS A 369 -0.87 18.08 8.76
CA LYS A 369 -1.12 16.68 9.14
C LYS A 369 -1.12 15.76 7.91
N PRO A 370 -0.80 14.46 8.04
CA PRO A 370 -1.05 13.52 6.98
C PRO A 370 -2.56 13.20 6.88
N ILE A 371 -3.04 12.85 5.69
CA ILE A 371 -4.43 12.36 5.48
C ILE A 371 -4.61 11.00 6.14
N ASP A 372 -3.70 10.08 5.82
CA ASP A 372 -3.70 8.72 6.32
C ASP A 372 -2.63 8.55 7.41
N THR A 373 -2.77 7.51 8.23
CA THR A 373 -1.75 7.19 9.21
C THR A 373 -0.45 6.83 8.51
N LEU A 374 0.64 7.50 8.87
CA LEU A 374 1.98 7.14 8.40
C LEU A 374 2.64 6.06 9.27
N ARG A 375 1.83 5.37 10.07
CA ARG A 375 2.26 4.22 10.86
C ARG A 375 2.38 3.04 9.91
N ASP A 376 3.52 2.35 9.96
CA ASP A 376 3.73 1.08 9.24
C ASP A 376 3.81 1.21 7.72
N ILE A 377 4.10 2.42 7.22
CA ILE A 377 4.38 2.60 5.79
C ILE A 377 5.65 1.86 5.41
N THR A 378 5.56 1.00 4.38
CA THR A 378 6.71 0.23 3.91
C THR A 378 7.43 0.98 2.79
N LEU A 379 8.73 1.24 2.98
CA LEU A 379 9.60 2.01 2.11
C LEU A 379 10.84 1.20 1.74
N HIS A 380 11.34 1.38 0.52
CA HIS A 380 12.68 0.93 0.16
C HIS A 380 13.75 1.78 0.90
N PRO A 381 14.87 1.22 1.38
CA PRO A 381 15.95 2.01 1.99
C PRO A 381 16.46 3.13 1.07
N PHE A 382 16.46 2.90 -0.25
CA PHE A 382 16.87 3.91 -1.25
C PHE A 382 15.91 5.10 -1.42
N HIS A 383 14.72 5.07 -0.83
CA HIS A 383 13.88 6.28 -0.78
C HIS A 383 14.41 7.29 0.22
N LEU A 384 15.09 6.82 1.26
CA LEU A 384 15.59 7.67 2.34
C LEU A 384 16.99 8.22 2.04
N VAL A 385 17.75 7.56 1.16
CA VAL A 385 19.13 7.94 0.82
C VAL A 385 19.30 8.12 -0.68
N ASN A 386 20.05 9.15 -1.09
CA ASN A 386 20.41 9.31 -2.49
C ASN A 386 21.54 8.33 -2.85
N VAL A 387 21.28 7.38 -3.74
CA VAL A 387 22.24 6.34 -4.18
C VAL A 387 22.75 6.51 -5.60
N ASN A 388 22.29 7.54 -6.31
CA ASN A 388 22.63 7.77 -7.71
C ASN A 388 23.86 8.69 -7.85
N GLN A 389 24.79 8.32 -8.74
CA GLN A 389 25.79 9.26 -9.25
C GLN A 389 25.10 10.28 -10.16
N ARG A 390 25.20 11.58 -9.85
CA ARG A 390 24.67 12.63 -10.74
C ARG A 390 25.39 12.53 -12.09
N ARG A 391 24.66 12.25 -13.18
CA ARG A 391 25.20 12.34 -14.55
C ARG A 391 25.51 13.81 -14.86
N LEU A 392 26.79 14.18 -14.77
CA LEU A 392 27.33 15.43 -15.31
C LEU A 392 27.04 15.48 -16.82
N HIS A 393 26.01 16.21 -17.22
CA HIS A 393 25.81 16.58 -18.62
C HIS A 393 26.66 17.83 -18.88
N GLY A 394 27.81 17.67 -19.57
CA GLY A 394 28.54 18.75 -20.24
C GLY A 394 29.31 19.75 -19.37
N ASN A 395 30.64 19.74 -19.50
CA ASN A 395 31.59 20.86 -19.33
C ASN A 395 31.66 21.68 -18.02
N ALA A 396 31.11 21.21 -16.90
CA ALA A 396 31.46 21.77 -15.59
C ALA A 396 32.32 20.78 -14.78
N GLN A 397 33.64 20.78 -15.03
CA GLN A 397 34.61 20.32 -14.04
C GLN A 397 34.63 21.33 -12.88
N GLN A 398 33.59 21.31 -12.05
CA GLN A 398 33.65 21.91 -10.72
C GLN A 398 33.87 20.78 -9.73
N HIS A 399 34.91 20.94 -8.92
CA HIS A 399 35.35 20.09 -7.82
C HIS A 399 34.30 19.09 -7.31
N ILE A 400 34.66 17.81 -7.30
CA ILE A 400 34.00 16.76 -6.50
C ILE A 400 34.24 17.13 -5.02
N GLN A 401 33.52 18.12 -4.50
CA GLN A 401 33.26 18.16 -3.07
C GLN A 401 32.31 17.00 -2.82
N GLN A 402 32.78 15.99 -2.09
CA GLN A 402 31.92 15.02 -1.42
C GLN A 402 30.86 15.84 -0.69
N GLN A 403 29.64 15.91 -1.23
CA GLN A 403 28.58 16.59 -0.51
C GLN A 403 28.39 15.80 0.79
N PRO A 404 28.48 16.46 1.96
CA PRO A 404 28.24 15.78 3.22
C PRO A 404 26.88 15.11 3.18
N ASP A 405 26.77 13.96 3.86
CA ASP A 405 25.52 13.21 3.90
C ASP A 405 24.37 14.15 4.29
N PRO A 406 23.35 14.35 3.43
CA PRO A 406 22.30 15.33 3.68
C PRO A 406 21.60 15.09 5.01
N VAL A 407 21.56 13.85 5.51
CA VAL A 407 20.95 13.50 6.80
C VAL A 407 21.67 14.13 8.00
N ALA A 408 22.92 14.54 7.84
CA ALA A 408 23.65 15.32 8.86
C ALA A 408 23.12 16.77 9.00
N ASN A 409 22.27 17.25 8.09
CA ASN A 409 21.68 18.58 8.18
C ASN A 409 20.65 18.64 9.31
N VAL A 410 20.86 19.57 10.24
CA VAL A 410 19.96 19.85 11.38
C VAL A 410 18.52 20.09 10.93
N GLU A 411 18.30 20.79 9.80
CA GLU A 411 16.95 21.05 9.29
C GLU A 411 16.21 19.77 8.90
N ILE A 412 16.93 18.78 8.40
CA ILE A 412 16.37 17.47 8.01
C ILE A 412 16.07 16.65 9.26
N GLN A 413 16.95 16.67 10.26
CA GLN A 413 16.72 15.99 11.54
C GLN A 413 15.49 16.55 12.26
N GLU A 414 15.34 17.87 12.31
CA GLU A 414 14.14 18.53 12.84
C GLU A 414 12.86 18.12 12.07
N ALA A 415 12.95 17.98 10.74
CA ALA A 415 11.83 17.57 9.91
C ALA A 415 11.44 16.09 10.14
N LEU A 416 12.43 15.20 10.30
CA LEU A 416 12.22 13.79 10.65
C LEU A 416 11.59 13.66 12.04
N GLN A 417 12.07 14.44 13.02
CA GLN A 417 11.48 14.48 14.35
C GLN A 417 10.03 14.96 14.31
N TRP A 418 9.75 16.01 13.52
CA TRP A 418 8.38 16.48 13.31
C TRP A 418 7.48 15.40 12.67
N LEU A 419 7.98 14.66 11.68
CA LEU A 419 7.23 13.54 11.07
C LEU A 419 6.91 12.44 12.10
N ALA A 420 7.89 12.07 12.92
CA ALA A 420 7.72 11.05 13.94
C ALA A 420 6.70 11.49 15.01
N GLU A 421 6.89 12.68 15.59
CA GLU A 421 6.08 13.18 16.71
C GLU A 421 4.69 13.66 16.32
N LYS A 422 4.57 14.39 15.19
CA LYS A 422 3.31 15.03 14.79
C LYS A 422 2.52 14.24 13.77
N CYS A 423 3.20 13.44 12.95
CA CYS A 423 2.56 12.64 11.90
C CYS A 423 2.50 11.14 12.24
N GLY A 424 3.12 10.71 13.34
CA GLY A 424 3.17 9.30 13.73
C GLY A 424 3.96 8.44 12.74
N TRP A 425 4.90 9.04 12.02
CA TRP A 425 5.69 8.34 11.01
C TRP A 425 6.57 7.29 11.65
N ARG A 426 6.33 6.04 11.28
CA ARG A 426 7.15 4.89 11.68
C ARG A 426 7.31 4.05 10.41
N PRO A 427 8.41 4.16 9.67
CA PRO A 427 8.59 3.38 8.46
C PRO A 427 8.90 1.92 8.76
N ILE A 428 8.66 1.05 7.78
CA ILE A 428 9.20 -0.30 7.68
C ILE A 428 10.09 -0.31 6.45
N LEU A 429 11.34 -0.73 6.58
CA LEU A 429 12.30 -0.78 5.48
C LEU A 429 12.18 -2.14 4.79
N ALA A 430 11.66 -2.17 3.56
CA ALA A 430 11.66 -3.35 2.71
C ALA A 430 13.09 -3.64 2.25
N TRP A 431 13.64 -4.77 2.72
CA TRP A 431 15.05 -5.10 2.55
C TRP A 431 15.34 -6.00 1.34
N ASP A 432 14.30 -6.41 0.61
CA ASP A 432 14.40 -7.40 -0.47
C ASP A 432 15.50 -7.07 -1.51
N SER A 433 15.65 -5.82 -1.94
CA SER A 433 16.68 -5.46 -2.94
C SER A 433 18.12 -5.48 -2.40
N MET A 434 18.29 -5.52 -1.08
CA MET A 434 19.59 -5.63 -0.40
C MET A 434 20.01 -7.10 -0.19
N MET A 435 19.10 -8.06 -0.41
CA MET A 435 19.32 -9.49 -0.22
C MET A 435 20.02 -10.12 -1.43
N CYS A 436 21.24 -9.69 -1.72
CA CYS A 436 21.97 -10.22 -2.88
C CYS A 436 23.49 -10.17 -2.67
N ASP A 437 24.14 -11.30 -2.92
CA ASP A 437 25.60 -11.44 -2.79
C ASP A 437 26.38 -10.56 -3.79
N VAL A 438 25.79 -10.28 -4.96
CA VAL A 438 26.39 -9.41 -5.99
C VAL A 438 26.01 -7.94 -5.86
N PHE A 439 25.39 -7.52 -4.74
CA PHE A 439 24.99 -6.14 -4.52
C PHE A 439 26.15 -5.14 -4.69
N PRO A 440 25.96 -3.98 -5.38
CA PRO A 440 24.72 -3.48 -6.00
C PRO A 440 24.53 -3.89 -7.47
N ALA A 441 25.29 -4.84 -8.01
CA ALA A 441 25.21 -5.23 -9.43
C ALA A 441 23.87 -5.89 -9.81
N ASN A 442 23.09 -6.34 -8.82
CA ASN A 442 21.71 -6.80 -9.00
C ASN A 442 20.72 -5.66 -9.25
N LEU A 443 21.08 -4.41 -8.96
CA LEU A 443 20.24 -3.25 -9.19
C LEU A 443 20.32 -2.82 -10.67
N GLU A 444 19.27 -2.14 -11.17
CA GLU A 444 19.03 -1.86 -12.59
C GLU A 444 20.28 -1.36 -13.36
N PRO A 445 20.77 -2.09 -14.39
CA PRO A 445 22.04 -1.79 -15.07
C PRO A 445 22.06 -0.44 -15.82
N SER A 446 20.91 0.19 -16.02
CA SER A 446 20.75 1.42 -16.79
C SER A 446 21.23 2.67 -16.04
N ARG A 447 21.48 2.59 -14.73
CA ARG A 447 21.84 3.73 -13.85
C ARG A 447 23.23 3.55 -13.24
N SER A 448 23.95 4.68 -13.12
CA SER A 448 25.25 4.74 -12.45
C SER A 448 25.07 4.86 -10.94
N PHE A 449 25.32 3.76 -10.23
CA PHE A 449 25.26 3.69 -8.78
C PHE A 449 26.54 4.18 -8.11
N LEU A 450 26.42 4.68 -6.88
CA LEU A 450 27.57 4.84 -6.01
C LEU A 450 28.18 3.46 -5.67
N PRO A 451 29.48 3.39 -5.37
CA PRO A 451 30.12 2.16 -4.91
C PRO A 451 29.38 1.55 -3.70
N LYS A 452 29.39 0.23 -3.59
CA LYS A 452 28.73 -0.54 -2.50
C LYS A 452 28.94 0.11 -1.13
N GLU A 453 30.20 0.41 -0.80
CA GLU A 453 30.61 0.95 0.50
C GLU A 453 30.00 2.31 0.79
N GLU A 454 29.89 3.18 -0.22
CA GLU A 454 29.29 4.50 -0.06
C GLU A 454 27.77 4.40 0.14
N VAL A 455 27.10 3.49 -0.56
CA VAL A 455 25.67 3.22 -0.37
C VAL A 455 25.40 2.72 1.05
N LEU A 456 26.16 1.73 1.52
CA LEU A 456 26.01 1.18 2.86
C LEU A 456 26.33 2.21 3.95
N SER A 457 27.33 3.07 3.73
CA SER A 457 27.65 4.16 4.65
C SER A 457 26.50 5.15 4.79
N ARG A 458 25.85 5.55 3.69
CA ARG A 458 24.69 6.47 3.71
C ARG A 458 23.48 5.84 4.40
N ILE A 459 23.21 4.55 4.14
CA ILE A 459 22.14 3.82 4.83
C ILE A 459 22.41 3.76 6.34
N LYS A 460 23.65 3.41 6.73
CA LYS A 460 24.07 3.36 8.14
C LYS A 460 23.90 4.73 8.81
N ALA A 461 24.32 5.81 8.16
CA ALA A 461 24.14 7.17 8.65
C ALA A 461 22.65 7.53 8.84
N MET A 462 21.80 7.28 7.83
CA MET A 462 20.36 7.51 7.93
C MET A 462 19.71 6.74 9.09
N ILE A 463 20.00 5.44 9.23
CA ILE A 463 19.46 4.61 10.31
C ILE A 463 19.96 5.10 11.68
N SER A 464 21.23 5.52 11.77
CA SER A 464 21.78 6.09 13.00
C SER A 464 21.06 7.37 13.38
N THR A 465 20.76 8.24 12.41
CA THR A 465 19.95 9.45 12.63
C THR A 465 18.54 9.11 13.08
N LEU A 466 17.83 8.21 12.39
CA LEU A 466 16.48 7.80 12.80
C LEU A 466 16.47 7.29 14.25
N ARG A 467 17.45 6.47 14.63
CA ARG A 467 17.60 5.96 15.99
C ARG A 467 17.88 7.07 17.02
N SER A 468 18.72 8.05 16.66
CA SER A 468 19.00 9.21 17.54
C SER A 468 17.76 10.08 17.80
N LEU A 469 16.76 10.01 16.91
CA LEU A 469 15.48 10.70 17.01
C LEU A 469 14.37 9.82 17.63
N ASP A 470 14.73 8.70 18.25
CA ASP A 470 13.79 7.72 18.85
C ASP A 470 12.76 7.14 17.85
N ILE A 471 13.14 7.08 16.57
CA ILE A 471 12.34 6.42 15.53
C ILE A 471 12.77 4.95 15.46
N PRO A 472 11.86 3.98 15.67
CA PRO A 472 12.21 2.56 15.70
C PRO A 472 12.67 2.08 14.32
N ILE A 473 13.72 1.27 14.29
CA ILE A 473 14.27 0.71 13.07
C ILE A 473 13.61 -0.63 12.80
N ARG A 474 12.79 -0.68 11.76
CA ARG A 474 11.95 -1.85 11.44
C ARG A 474 12.25 -2.32 10.04
N ILE A 475 12.59 -3.59 9.90
CA ILE A 475 12.99 -4.21 8.65
C ILE A 475 11.98 -5.29 8.29
N SER A 476 11.58 -5.32 7.02
CA SER A 476 10.78 -6.39 6.44
C SER A 476 11.54 -7.08 5.32
N ILE A 477 11.59 -8.40 5.39
CA ILE A 477 12.08 -9.31 4.36
C ILE A 477 10.86 -10.05 3.82
N GLY A 478 10.58 -9.89 2.53
CA GLY A 478 9.46 -10.55 1.89
C GLY A 478 8.20 -9.72 1.69
N ASP A 479 8.29 -8.39 1.63
CA ASP A 479 7.13 -7.54 1.26
C ASP A 479 6.86 -7.59 -0.26
N ARG A 480 6.69 -8.81 -0.79
CA ARG A 480 6.57 -9.11 -2.23
C ARG A 480 5.17 -8.91 -2.79
N THR A 481 4.15 -8.78 -1.93
CA THR A 481 2.81 -8.34 -2.34
C THR A 481 2.82 -6.93 -2.92
N ASN A 482 3.81 -6.11 -2.54
CA ASN A 482 3.88 -4.69 -2.88
C ASN A 482 5.20 -4.28 -3.58
N SER A 483 6.20 -5.17 -3.72
CA SER A 483 7.51 -4.83 -4.31
C SER A 483 7.82 -5.53 -5.63
N CYS A 484 7.03 -6.53 -6.04
CA CYS A 484 7.21 -7.23 -7.31
C CYS A 484 5.88 -7.36 -8.05
N PRO A 485 5.75 -6.89 -9.30
CA PRO A 485 4.63 -7.32 -10.14
C PRO A 485 4.73 -8.84 -10.28
N SER A 486 3.65 -9.53 -9.96
CA SER A 486 3.48 -10.98 -9.87
C SER A 486 3.65 -11.75 -11.20
N SER A 487 4.35 -11.19 -12.17
CA SER A 487 4.63 -11.78 -13.48
C SER A 487 6.05 -12.35 -13.54
N GLY A 488 6.32 -13.41 -12.77
CA GLY A 488 7.57 -14.17 -12.87
C GLY A 488 7.53 -15.47 -12.06
N LEU A 489 8.06 -16.55 -12.64
CA LEU A 489 8.21 -17.86 -11.98
C LEU A 489 9.26 -17.84 -10.85
N ASP A 490 10.11 -16.80 -10.80
CA ASP A 490 11.26 -16.71 -9.89
C ASP A 490 10.98 -15.86 -8.62
N GLY A 491 9.79 -15.26 -8.51
CA GLY A 491 9.52 -14.16 -7.58
C GLY A 491 9.28 -14.52 -6.12
N ASN A 492 9.49 -15.76 -5.67
CA ASN A 492 9.02 -16.21 -4.34
C ASN A 492 10.01 -17.00 -3.47
N LEU A 493 11.21 -17.24 -3.99
CA LEU A 493 12.34 -17.77 -3.22
C LEU A 493 13.32 -16.62 -2.93
N TYR A 494 14.09 -16.72 -1.85
CA TYR A 494 15.07 -15.70 -1.45
C TYR A 494 16.48 -16.01 -1.92
N PHE A 495 16.81 -17.28 -2.07
CA PHE A 495 18.18 -17.74 -2.25
C PHE A 495 18.33 -18.44 -3.61
N GLY A 496 19.34 -17.99 -4.36
CA GLY A 496 19.72 -18.58 -5.64
C GLY A 496 21.23 -18.48 -5.84
N ASP A 497 21.76 -19.33 -6.70
CA ASP A 497 23.18 -19.27 -7.08
C ASP A 497 23.45 -17.93 -7.79
N TYR A 498 24.58 -17.29 -7.50
CA TYR A 498 24.95 -16.01 -8.08
C TYR A 498 26.12 -16.15 -9.04
N LYS A 499 26.15 -15.27 -10.04
CA LYS A 499 27.22 -15.20 -11.03
C LYS A 499 28.44 -14.50 -10.44
N MET A 500 29.58 -15.18 -10.45
CA MET A 500 30.88 -14.59 -10.12
C MET A 500 31.87 -14.82 -11.27
N PHE A 501 32.88 -13.96 -11.35
CA PHE A 501 33.96 -14.10 -12.32
C PHE A 501 35.26 -14.41 -11.58
N ILE A 502 35.98 -15.43 -12.04
CA ILE A 502 37.28 -15.82 -11.48
C ILE A 502 38.34 -15.64 -12.57
N GLY A 503 39.51 -15.12 -12.19
CA GLY A 503 40.63 -14.85 -13.10
C GLY A 503 40.61 -13.43 -13.69
N GLU A 504 41.71 -13.05 -14.33
CA GLU A 504 41.90 -11.74 -14.96
C GLU A 504 42.19 -11.89 -16.47
N GLY A 505 41.83 -10.87 -17.26
CA GLY A 505 42.10 -10.83 -18.70
C GLY A 505 41.47 -11.98 -19.48
N GLU A 506 42.28 -12.68 -20.27
CA GLU A 506 41.86 -13.83 -21.09
C GLU A 506 41.48 -15.07 -20.24
N ASN A 507 41.86 -15.11 -18.97
CA ASN A 507 41.53 -16.21 -18.04
C ASN A 507 40.24 -15.97 -17.24
N LYS A 508 39.49 -14.90 -17.55
CA LYS A 508 38.24 -14.57 -16.86
C LYS A 508 37.14 -15.57 -17.24
N ARG A 509 36.77 -16.43 -16.30
CA ARG A 509 35.67 -17.41 -16.46
C ARG A 509 34.48 -17.08 -15.57
N GLU A 510 33.28 -17.27 -16.09
CA GLU A 510 32.03 -17.16 -15.34
C GLU A 510 31.78 -18.44 -14.54
N LEU A 511 31.44 -18.30 -13.27
CA LEU A 511 31.10 -19.40 -12.36
C LEU A 511 29.83 -19.05 -11.60
N LEU A 512 28.94 -20.03 -11.41
CA LEU A 512 27.79 -19.92 -10.52
C LEU A 512 28.21 -20.41 -9.14
N ALA A 513 28.20 -19.52 -8.16
CA ALA A 513 28.55 -19.82 -6.77
C ALA A 513 27.29 -19.89 -5.88
N PRO A 514 27.32 -20.73 -4.83
CA PRO A 514 26.21 -20.84 -3.90
C PRO A 514 26.06 -19.56 -3.06
N THR A 515 24.83 -19.18 -2.73
CA THR A 515 24.54 -17.92 -2.02
C THR A 515 25.25 -17.77 -0.67
N GLN A 516 25.88 -16.64 -0.41
CA GLN A 516 26.52 -16.34 0.87
C GLN A 516 25.61 -15.61 1.87
N ALA A 517 24.32 -15.47 1.52
CA ALA A 517 23.31 -14.73 2.27
C ALA A 517 23.78 -13.33 2.71
N GLY A 518 24.56 -12.65 1.85
CA GLY A 518 25.05 -11.29 2.07
C GLY A 518 23.93 -10.26 1.90
N PHE A 519 23.27 -9.91 3.01
CA PHE A 519 22.13 -8.98 3.04
C PHE A 519 22.56 -7.56 3.42
N ASN A 520 23.86 -7.31 3.60
CA ASN A 520 24.41 -6.01 3.91
C ASN A 520 23.89 -5.41 5.23
N LEU A 521 23.60 -6.26 6.21
CA LEU A 521 23.05 -5.89 7.51
C LEU A 521 24.13 -5.67 8.59
N ALA A 522 25.37 -6.11 8.38
CA ALA A 522 26.38 -6.13 9.44
C ALA A 522 26.55 -4.77 10.15
N GLY A 523 26.55 -3.67 9.38
CA GLY A 523 26.72 -2.32 9.91
C GLY A 523 25.51 -1.72 10.63
N ILE A 524 24.34 -2.36 10.55
CA ILE A 524 23.08 -1.82 11.09
C ILE A 524 22.28 -2.80 11.95
N ALA A 525 22.60 -4.09 11.95
CA ALA A 525 21.84 -5.14 12.65
C ALA A 525 21.67 -4.82 14.15
N HIS A 526 22.71 -4.29 14.77
CA HIS A 526 22.68 -3.86 16.17
C HIS A 526 21.74 -2.67 16.43
N MET A 527 21.22 -1.99 15.41
CA MET A 527 20.26 -0.89 15.53
C MET A 527 18.82 -1.32 15.23
N VAL A 528 18.58 -2.55 14.78
CA VAL A 528 17.25 -3.02 14.37
C VAL A 528 16.39 -3.34 15.60
N ASP A 529 15.19 -2.77 15.67
CA ASP A 529 14.20 -3.00 16.73
C ASP A 529 13.17 -4.07 16.33
N GLU A 530 12.75 -4.11 15.07
CA GLU A 530 11.78 -5.11 14.58
C GLU A 530 12.26 -5.74 13.28
N LEU A 531 12.16 -7.06 13.19
CA LEU A 531 12.45 -7.83 11.97
C LEU A 531 11.21 -8.65 11.60
N THR A 532 10.75 -8.52 10.36
CA THR A 532 9.69 -9.35 9.79
C THR A 532 10.26 -10.19 8.67
N ILE A 533 10.04 -11.51 8.71
CA ILE A 533 10.39 -12.45 7.63
C ILE A 533 9.11 -13.17 7.23
N GLN A 534 8.70 -13.01 5.98
CA GLN A 534 7.45 -13.59 5.49
C GLN A 534 7.63 -14.22 4.11
N TYR A 535 6.88 -15.27 3.82
CA TYR A 535 6.73 -15.86 2.48
C TYR A 535 5.32 -15.61 1.97
N ALA A 536 5.17 -15.42 0.66
CA ALA A 536 3.85 -15.40 0.04
C ALA A 536 3.23 -16.81 0.05
N GLY A 537 1.91 -16.90 0.22
CA GLY A 537 1.19 -18.18 0.21
C GLY A 537 1.17 -18.88 -1.16
N ASP A 538 1.51 -18.17 -2.23
CA ASP A 538 1.44 -18.60 -3.62
C ASP A 538 2.78 -18.40 -4.37
N VAL A 539 3.77 -19.27 -4.14
CA VAL A 539 5.01 -19.31 -4.93
C VAL A 539 4.73 -20.00 -6.30
N PRO A 540 4.78 -19.32 -7.47
CA PRO A 540 4.73 -19.95 -8.79
C PRO A 540 6.02 -20.70 -9.09
N GLY A 541 5.98 -21.68 -10.01
CA GLY A 541 7.18 -22.38 -10.51
C GLY A 541 7.63 -23.60 -9.71
N VAL A 542 7.43 -23.60 -8.39
CA VAL A 542 7.18 -24.81 -7.60
C VAL A 542 5.72 -25.18 -7.89
N HIS A 543 5.37 -26.43 -8.19
CA HIS A 543 3.96 -26.84 -8.31
C HIS A 543 3.22 -26.26 -7.11
N GLY A 544 2.33 -25.30 -7.39
CA GLY A 544 1.92 -24.31 -6.40
C GLY A 544 1.66 -24.95 -5.05
N TRP A 545 2.10 -24.29 -3.98
CA TRP A 545 1.96 -24.65 -2.57
C TRP A 545 0.48 -24.94 -2.17
N LEU A 546 -0.44 -24.75 -3.13
CA LEU A 546 -1.89 -24.95 -3.16
C LEU A 546 -2.36 -26.26 -3.86
N ARG A 547 -1.54 -27.05 -4.58
CA ARG A 547 -1.99 -28.31 -5.20
C ARG A 547 -1.86 -29.48 -4.22
N GLN A 548 -3.02 -29.97 -3.78
CA GLN A 548 -3.18 -30.95 -2.70
C GLN A 548 -2.64 -32.37 -2.95
N THR A 549 -2.08 -32.71 -4.12
CA THR A 549 -2.02 -34.13 -4.55
C THR A 549 -0.69 -34.65 -5.11
N ARG A 550 0.40 -33.86 -5.19
CA ARG A 550 1.69 -34.36 -5.70
C ARG A 550 2.80 -34.29 -4.63
N THR A 551 3.61 -35.35 -4.54
CA THR A 551 4.89 -35.33 -3.82
C THR A 551 5.82 -34.28 -4.43
N PRO A 552 6.65 -33.58 -3.63
CA PRO A 552 7.64 -32.65 -4.17
C PRO A 552 8.54 -33.39 -5.17
N THR A 553 8.72 -32.81 -6.34
CA THR A 553 9.68 -33.25 -7.35
C THR A 553 11.11 -33.08 -6.83
N ASN A 554 12.08 -33.78 -7.42
CA ASN A 554 13.48 -33.63 -7.03
C ASN A 554 13.99 -32.18 -7.20
N ALA A 555 13.53 -31.47 -8.22
CA ALA A 555 13.88 -30.07 -8.42
C ALA A 555 13.34 -29.17 -7.29
N GLU A 556 12.11 -29.42 -6.82
CA GLU A 556 11.52 -28.66 -5.71
C GLU A 556 12.22 -28.94 -4.38
N LYS A 557 12.66 -30.19 -4.14
CA LYS A 557 13.48 -30.51 -2.97
C LYS A 557 14.79 -29.73 -2.99
N VAL A 558 15.48 -29.70 -4.12
CA VAL A 558 16.72 -28.91 -4.28
C VAL A 558 16.49 -27.42 -4.03
N LEU A 559 15.35 -26.86 -4.46
CA LEU A 559 15.00 -25.47 -4.17
C LEU A 559 14.75 -25.23 -2.67
N ILE A 560 14.05 -26.15 -1.99
CA ILE A 560 13.83 -26.07 -0.54
C ILE A 560 15.16 -26.18 0.20
N ASP A 561 16.01 -27.15 -0.15
CA ASP A 561 17.31 -27.36 0.48
C ASP A 561 18.21 -26.11 0.34
N ARG A 562 18.13 -25.42 -0.81
CA ARG A 562 18.80 -24.12 -1.02
C ARG A 562 18.28 -23.03 -0.11
N GLU A 563 16.96 -22.94 0.10
CA GLU A 563 16.38 -21.97 1.03
C GLU A 563 16.80 -22.25 2.47
N LEU A 564 16.81 -23.52 2.88
CA LEU A 564 17.28 -23.93 4.21
C LEU A 564 18.74 -23.51 4.40
N LEU A 565 19.61 -23.84 3.44
CA LEU A 565 21.02 -23.47 3.48
C LEU A 565 21.23 -21.95 3.55
N GLY A 566 20.50 -21.19 2.72
CA GLY A 566 20.56 -19.73 2.70
C GLY A 566 20.14 -19.11 4.04
N TRP A 567 19.08 -19.61 4.66
CA TRP A 567 18.67 -19.15 5.99
C TRP A 567 19.64 -19.52 7.10
N ARG A 568 20.24 -20.71 7.06
CA ARG A 568 21.29 -21.08 8.02
C ARG A 568 22.47 -20.11 7.93
N ARG A 569 22.92 -19.80 6.71
CA ARG A 569 23.98 -18.78 6.46
C ARG A 569 23.56 -17.40 6.94
N PHE A 570 22.31 -16.99 6.70
CA PHE A 570 21.78 -15.71 7.18
C PHE A 570 21.83 -15.61 8.71
N TRP A 571 21.31 -16.62 9.42
CA TRP A 571 21.29 -16.62 10.88
C TRP A 571 22.68 -16.70 11.47
N GLU A 572 23.57 -17.50 10.87
CA GLU A 572 24.96 -17.57 11.29
C GLU A 572 25.68 -16.22 11.14
N ARG A 573 25.38 -15.48 10.06
CA ARG A 573 25.95 -14.16 9.80
C ARG A 573 25.45 -13.07 10.75
N TYR A 574 24.14 -13.03 11.00
CA TYR A 574 23.50 -11.83 11.58
C TYR A 574 22.85 -12.01 12.95
N ALA A 575 22.49 -13.23 13.37
CA ALA A 575 21.67 -13.44 14.58
C ALA A 575 22.31 -12.78 15.82
N ARG A 576 23.62 -13.00 16.02
CA ARG A 576 24.40 -12.46 17.14
C ARG A 576 24.63 -10.94 17.07
N LEU A 577 24.33 -10.30 15.94
CA LEU A 577 24.45 -8.85 15.77
C LEU A 577 23.16 -8.10 16.14
N PHE A 578 22.02 -8.78 16.24
CA PHE A 578 20.71 -8.19 16.54
C PHE A 578 20.51 -7.84 18.03
N THR A 579 21.44 -7.10 18.62
CA THR A 579 21.44 -6.79 20.06
C THR A 579 20.25 -5.92 20.50
N ASN A 580 19.67 -5.11 19.62
CA ASN A 580 18.52 -4.26 19.93
C ASN A 580 17.17 -4.82 19.47
N LEU A 581 17.13 -6.02 18.89
CA LEU A 581 15.89 -6.59 18.35
C LEU A 581 14.88 -6.84 19.48
N LYS A 582 13.68 -6.29 19.34
CA LYS A 582 12.58 -6.39 20.30
C LYS A 582 11.44 -7.27 19.79
N LYS A 583 11.32 -7.40 18.47
CA LYS A 583 10.25 -8.16 17.82
C LYS A 583 10.76 -8.88 16.58
N LEU A 584 10.52 -10.18 16.51
CA LEU A 584 10.71 -11.00 15.31
C LEU A 584 9.36 -11.57 14.89
N THR A 585 8.85 -11.12 13.74
CA THR A 585 7.62 -11.66 13.14
C THR A 585 7.99 -12.62 12.04
N THR A 586 7.43 -13.82 12.10
CA THR A 586 7.71 -14.90 11.16
C THR A 586 6.41 -15.37 10.54
N ASN A 587 6.38 -15.46 9.22
CA ASN A 587 5.33 -16.13 8.46
C ASN A 587 6.01 -16.99 7.40
N VAL A 588 6.47 -18.17 7.81
CA VAL A 588 7.36 -19.01 7.00
C VAL A 588 6.84 -20.45 6.93
N PRO A 589 7.24 -21.24 5.92
CA PRO A 589 6.95 -22.66 5.87
C PRO A 589 7.45 -23.40 7.12
N ILE A 590 6.64 -24.33 7.66
CA ILE A 590 6.98 -25.08 8.87
C ILE A 590 8.34 -25.81 8.78
N GLY A 591 8.71 -26.30 7.60
CA GLY A 591 10.01 -26.96 7.39
C GLY A 591 11.19 -26.00 7.61
N ILE A 592 11.08 -24.77 7.09
CA ILE A 592 12.08 -23.72 7.29
C ILE A 592 12.09 -23.27 8.76
N TYR A 593 10.92 -23.09 9.36
CA TYR A 593 10.82 -22.72 10.77
C TYR A 593 11.47 -23.76 11.70
N ASN A 594 11.28 -25.05 11.44
CA ASN A 594 11.87 -26.12 12.25
C ASN A 594 13.39 -26.20 12.05
N ASP A 595 13.86 -25.98 10.83
CA ASP A 595 15.29 -25.93 10.51
C ASP A 595 16.02 -24.80 11.23
N TRP A 596 15.37 -23.64 11.37
CA TRP A 596 15.89 -22.52 12.16
C TRP A 596 16.20 -22.90 13.62
N GLY A 597 15.49 -23.87 14.18
CA GLY A 597 15.78 -24.42 15.51
C GLY A 597 17.11 -25.17 15.61
N GLN A 598 17.78 -25.44 14.48
CA GLN A 598 19.12 -26.03 14.41
C GLN A 598 20.23 -24.98 14.28
N CYS A 599 19.89 -23.71 14.04
CA CYS A 599 20.86 -22.62 13.89
C CYS A 599 21.33 -22.10 15.25
N GLU A 600 22.59 -22.35 15.61
CA GLU A 600 23.16 -21.91 16.90
C GLU A 600 22.98 -20.40 17.14
N GLY A 601 23.31 -19.56 16.15
CA GLY A 601 23.18 -18.11 16.28
C GLY A 601 21.75 -17.63 16.61
N LEU A 602 20.72 -18.24 15.99
CA LEU A 602 19.33 -17.86 16.27
C LEU A 602 18.87 -18.36 17.65
N ARG A 603 19.33 -19.53 18.06
CA ARG A 603 19.06 -20.06 19.40
C ARG A 603 19.69 -19.19 20.49
N GLU A 604 20.88 -18.64 20.26
CA GLU A 604 21.46 -17.64 21.17
C GLU A 604 20.65 -16.35 21.21
N LEU A 605 20.20 -15.85 20.04
CA LEU A 605 19.38 -14.64 19.95
C LEU A 605 18.08 -14.78 20.75
N LEU A 606 17.41 -15.92 20.64
CA LEU A 606 16.13 -16.22 21.30
C LEU A 606 16.26 -16.97 22.64
N GLY A 607 17.48 -17.19 23.12
CA GLY A 607 17.76 -17.92 24.36
C GLY A 607 17.64 -17.08 25.63
N ASP A 608 17.48 -15.76 25.50
CA ASP A 608 17.25 -14.84 26.63
C ASP A 608 15.83 -15.05 27.20
N GLU A 609 15.71 -15.17 28.52
CA GLU A 609 14.44 -15.42 29.23
C GLU A 609 13.40 -14.31 29.02
N ARG A 610 13.80 -13.14 28.52
CA ARG A 610 12.91 -12.00 28.24
C ARG A 610 12.04 -12.19 27.00
N TRP A 611 12.30 -13.21 26.18
CA TRP A 611 11.51 -13.48 24.97
C TRP A 611 10.19 -14.19 25.30
N GLU A 612 9.10 -13.65 24.76
CA GLU A 612 7.78 -14.27 24.71
C GLU A 612 7.41 -14.59 23.25
N MET A 613 6.50 -15.55 23.05
CA MET A 613 6.05 -15.97 21.73
C MET A 613 4.53 -15.99 21.67
N LEU A 614 3.96 -15.31 20.68
CA LEU A 614 2.55 -15.42 20.30
C LEU A 614 2.43 -16.27 19.04
N GLU A 615 1.64 -17.34 19.14
CA GLU A 615 1.22 -18.14 17.99
C GLU A 615 -0.10 -17.57 17.44
N VAL A 616 -0.09 -17.18 16.17
CA VAL A 616 -1.29 -16.69 15.50
C VAL A 616 -1.94 -17.89 14.81
N GLU A 617 -3.12 -18.31 15.29
CA GLU A 617 -3.85 -19.41 14.66
C GLU A 617 -4.13 -19.10 13.18
N GLU A 618 -3.64 -19.96 12.29
CA GLU A 618 -3.94 -19.93 10.86
C GLU A 618 -5.44 -20.24 10.66
N LYS A 619 -6.29 -19.21 10.72
CA LYS A 619 -7.66 -19.31 10.21
C LYS A 619 -7.54 -19.49 8.71
N GLY A 620 -7.61 -20.75 8.26
CA GLY A 620 -7.43 -21.17 6.88
C GLY A 620 -7.94 -20.13 5.89
N GLY A 621 -6.99 -19.54 5.15
CA GLY A 621 -7.19 -18.24 4.57
C GLY A 621 -8.31 -18.15 3.55
N ASP A 622 -9.10 -17.09 3.70
CA ASP A 622 -9.61 -16.30 2.58
C ASP A 622 -8.44 -15.55 1.90
N PHE A 623 -7.37 -16.27 1.50
CA PHE A 623 -6.33 -15.72 0.65
C PHE A 623 -6.83 -15.72 -0.79
N GLY A 624 -7.61 -14.70 -1.10
CA GLY A 624 -8.06 -14.38 -2.43
C GLY A 624 -8.31 -12.88 -2.53
N PHE A 625 -7.25 -12.10 -2.81
CA PHE A 625 -7.34 -10.68 -3.18
C PHE A 625 -8.19 -10.43 -4.45
N HIS A 626 -8.63 -11.50 -5.13
CA HIS A 626 -9.58 -11.45 -6.24
C HIS A 626 -11.02 -11.88 -5.89
N GLY A 627 -11.31 -12.25 -4.63
CA GLY A 627 -12.63 -12.69 -4.19
C GLY A 627 -13.63 -11.57 -3.86
N SER A 628 -13.14 -10.34 -3.61
CA SER A 628 -13.95 -9.19 -3.18
C SER A 628 -14.58 -8.41 -4.35
N TYR A 629 -14.13 -8.63 -5.59
CA TYR A 629 -14.53 -7.79 -6.74
C TYR A 629 -15.86 -8.15 -7.42
N PHE A 630 -16.55 -9.23 -7.03
CA PHE A 630 -17.79 -9.63 -7.70
C PHE A 630 -18.99 -9.78 -6.73
N PRO A 631 -19.91 -8.80 -6.71
CA PRO A 631 -21.12 -8.86 -5.89
C PRO A 631 -22.21 -9.82 -6.43
N PHE A 632 -21.98 -10.54 -7.54
CA PHE A 632 -23.02 -11.41 -8.15
C PHE A 632 -22.58 -12.82 -8.59
N THR A 633 -21.36 -13.28 -8.32
CA THR A 633 -20.92 -14.64 -8.71
C THR A 633 -20.77 -15.63 -7.56
N SER A 634 -20.94 -15.22 -6.30
CA SER A 634 -20.70 -16.11 -5.14
C SER A 634 -21.82 -17.14 -4.86
N LEU A 635 -22.82 -17.30 -5.73
CA LEU A 635 -23.89 -18.29 -5.54
C LEU A 635 -23.68 -19.64 -6.25
N ARG A 636 -22.60 -19.85 -6.99
CA ARG A 636 -22.27 -21.18 -7.52
C ARG A 636 -20.76 -21.42 -7.48
N TYR A 637 -20.34 -22.35 -6.61
CA TYR A 637 -18.99 -22.90 -6.40
C TYR A 637 -18.01 -22.13 -5.50
N SER A 638 -18.07 -22.37 -4.18
CA SER A 638 -16.87 -22.41 -3.32
C SER A 638 -17.04 -23.24 -2.02
N HIS A 639 -17.57 -24.46 -2.11
CA HIS A 639 -17.48 -25.41 -0.97
C HIS A 639 -16.18 -26.22 -0.93
N LEU A 640 -15.25 -25.99 -1.86
CA LEU A 640 -13.91 -26.56 -1.81
C LEU A 640 -13.02 -25.73 -0.89
N ARG A 641 -13.04 -26.05 0.41
CA ARG A 641 -11.97 -25.67 1.34
C ARG A 641 -10.64 -26.15 0.76
N ARG A 642 -9.90 -25.27 0.08
CA ARG A 642 -8.54 -25.53 -0.37
C ARG A 642 -7.62 -25.56 0.85
N ARG A 643 -7.50 -26.72 1.50
CA ARG A 643 -6.41 -26.98 2.44
C ARG A 643 -5.08 -26.90 1.68
N THR A 644 -4.27 -25.88 1.96
CA THR A 644 -2.83 -25.87 1.68
C THR A 644 -2.20 -27.07 2.40
N ARG A 645 -1.28 -27.80 1.75
CA ARG A 645 -0.58 -28.93 2.41
C ARG A 645 0.62 -28.46 3.23
N LEU A 646 1.26 -27.35 2.84
CA LEU A 646 2.34 -26.75 3.62
C LEU A 646 1.73 -25.84 4.68
N LYS A 647 1.88 -26.27 5.94
CA LYS A 647 1.52 -25.45 7.11
C LYS A 647 2.48 -24.29 7.17
N PHE A 648 1.94 -23.08 7.24
CA PHE A 648 2.73 -21.91 7.58
C PHE A 648 2.76 -21.78 9.09
N VAL A 649 3.90 -21.34 9.60
CA VAL A 649 4.05 -20.98 11.01
C VAL A 649 4.03 -19.47 11.07
N GLN A 650 2.96 -18.94 11.68
CA GLN A 650 2.87 -17.52 11.99
C GLN A 650 3.16 -17.32 13.48
N ARG A 651 4.39 -16.90 13.79
CA ARG A 651 4.85 -16.65 15.16
C ARG A 651 5.40 -15.25 15.30
N VAL A 652 5.06 -14.61 16.42
CA VAL A 652 5.61 -13.31 16.82
C VAL A 652 6.40 -13.52 18.11
N PHE A 653 7.72 -13.43 18.01
CA PHE A 653 8.60 -13.34 19.18
C PHE A 653 8.73 -11.88 19.56
N PHE A 654 8.57 -11.58 20.84
CA PHE A 654 8.66 -10.20 21.31
C PHE A 654 9.18 -10.15 22.75
N ARG A 655 9.75 -9.02 23.12
CA ARG A 655 10.11 -8.67 24.48
C ARG A 655 9.62 -7.27 24.81
N GLN A 656 9.27 -7.05 26.06
CA GLN A 656 8.63 -5.80 26.50
C GLN A 656 9.64 -4.74 26.96
N ASP A 657 10.90 -5.13 27.20
CA ASP A 657 11.93 -4.24 27.70
C ASP A 657 12.75 -3.57 26.60
N ALA A 658 13.39 -2.45 26.95
CA ALA A 658 14.23 -1.67 26.04
C ALA A 658 15.74 -1.93 26.18
N LYS A 659 16.17 -2.86 27.05
CA LYS A 659 17.60 -3.08 27.31
C LYS A 659 18.21 -3.92 26.19
N PRO A 660 19.42 -3.63 25.68
CA PRO A 660 20.07 -4.48 24.70
C PRO A 660 20.24 -5.94 25.17
N LEU A 661 20.31 -6.88 24.22
CA LEU A 661 20.67 -8.27 24.44
C LEU A 661 22.20 -8.39 24.57
N HIS A 662 22.66 -9.29 25.45
CA HIS A 662 24.08 -9.56 25.66
C HIS A 662 24.56 -10.68 24.73
N LEU A 663 24.63 -10.38 23.43
CA LEU A 663 25.12 -11.31 22.41
C LEU A 663 26.59 -11.02 22.09
N LYS A 664 27.39 -12.08 21.97
CA LYS A 664 28.80 -11.96 21.54
C LYS A 664 28.88 -12.25 20.04
N PRO A 665 29.38 -11.33 19.21
CA PRO A 665 29.66 -11.64 17.81
C PRO A 665 30.65 -12.81 17.71
N LYS A 666 30.45 -13.74 16.77
CA LYS A 666 31.37 -14.88 16.54
C LYS A 666 32.80 -14.42 16.23
N HIS A 667 32.91 -13.35 15.44
CA HIS A 667 34.17 -12.71 15.07
C HIS A 667 34.19 -11.24 15.53
N PRO A 668 34.46 -10.97 16.82
CA PRO A 668 34.39 -9.62 17.37
C PRO A 668 35.54 -8.71 16.88
N GLN A 669 36.62 -9.30 16.38
CA GLN A 669 37.80 -8.59 15.87
C GLN A 669 37.61 -8.04 14.45
N LEU A 670 36.60 -8.55 13.72
CA LEU A 670 36.35 -8.14 12.34
C LEU A 670 35.51 -6.87 12.30
N GLU A 671 35.90 -5.93 11.45
CA GLU A 671 35.08 -4.76 11.14
C GLU A 671 33.80 -5.15 10.38
N ASP A 672 32.79 -4.27 10.38
CA ASP A 672 31.50 -4.56 9.75
C ASP A 672 31.65 -4.96 8.27
N LYS A 673 32.58 -4.33 7.55
CA LYS A 673 32.89 -4.62 6.15
C LYS A 673 33.50 -6.01 5.96
N GLU A 674 34.43 -6.37 6.84
CA GLU A 674 35.12 -7.66 6.78
C GLU A 674 34.17 -8.79 7.15
N ARG A 675 33.30 -8.56 8.14
CA ARG A 675 32.25 -9.50 8.56
C ARG A 675 31.21 -9.72 7.45
N GLU A 676 30.87 -8.69 6.70
CA GLU A 676 29.98 -8.79 5.55
C GLU A 676 30.62 -9.55 4.37
N ALA A 677 31.94 -9.43 4.19
CA ALA A 677 32.68 -10.11 3.13
C ALA A 677 33.13 -11.55 3.49
N LEU A 678 33.04 -11.92 4.78
CA LEU A 678 33.44 -13.25 5.26
C LEU A 678 32.60 -14.34 4.59
N GLU A 679 33.27 -15.35 4.04
CA GLU A 679 32.63 -16.55 3.51
C GLU A 679 32.14 -17.44 4.66
N ILE A 680 30.91 -17.93 4.55
CA ILE A 680 30.32 -18.89 5.49
C ILE A 680 30.35 -20.25 4.82
N THR A 681 31.18 -21.14 5.34
CA THR A 681 31.35 -22.49 4.81
C THR A 681 30.20 -23.39 5.24
N ASP A 682 30.02 -24.53 4.56
CA ASP A 682 28.99 -25.50 4.99
C ASP A 682 29.28 -26.06 6.39
N ALA A 683 30.56 -26.16 6.76
CA ALA A 683 30.98 -26.56 8.11
C ALA A 683 30.59 -25.54 9.18
N ASP A 684 30.49 -24.25 8.85
CA ASP A 684 30.07 -23.20 9.80
C ASP A 684 28.58 -23.27 10.15
N ILE A 685 27.78 -23.94 9.31
CA ILE A 685 26.33 -24.06 9.43
C ILE A 685 25.87 -25.50 9.64
N GLU A 686 26.81 -26.42 9.84
CA GLU A 686 26.54 -27.77 10.30
C GLU A 686 25.95 -27.71 11.71
N THR A 687 24.89 -28.48 11.93
CA THR A 687 24.21 -28.53 13.21
C THR A 687 25.13 -29.18 14.24
N PRO A 688 25.50 -28.50 15.33
CA PRO A 688 26.32 -29.10 16.38
C PRO A 688 25.62 -30.32 16.99
N ASP A 689 26.37 -31.40 17.17
CA ASP A 689 25.87 -32.59 17.85
C ASP A 689 25.48 -32.26 19.30
N GLY A 690 24.28 -32.67 19.71
CA GLY A 690 23.84 -32.57 21.10
C GLY A 690 23.32 -31.19 21.55
N LEU A 691 22.83 -30.35 20.62
CA LEU A 691 22.08 -29.15 20.99
C LEU A 691 20.93 -29.49 21.96
N ALA A 692 20.88 -28.80 23.11
CA ALA A 692 19.82 -28.96 24.10
C ALA A 692 18.43 -28.64 23.52
N GLU A 693 17.35 -28.87 24.24
CA GLU A 693 16.02 -28.37 23.81
C GLU A 693 15.95 -26.84 23.92
N HIS A 694 15.27 -26.19 22.97
CA HIS A 694 15.03 -24.74 23.03
C HIS A 694 13.57 -24.49 23.44
N CYS A 695 13.31 -23.44 24.22
CA CYS A 695 11.95 -23.11 24.69
C CYS A 695 10.92 -22.94 23.55
N PHE A 696 11.37 -22.46 22.38
CA PHE A 696 10.54 -22.27 21.18
C PHE A 696 10.60 -23.41 20.15
N TRP A 697 11.51 -24.36 20.33
CA TRP A 697 11.66 -25.59 19.53
C TRP A 697 11.86 -26.78 20.48
N PRO A 698 10.82 -27.17 21.23
CA PRO A 698 10.90 -28.38 22.06
C PRO A 698 11.09 -29.59 21.15
N ALA A 699 11.78 -30.62 21.65
CA ALA A 699 11.84 -31.89 20.93
C ALA A 699 10.41 -32.41 20.74
N GLU A 700 10.09 -32.94 19.55
CA GLU A 700 8.82 -33.62 19.33
C GLU A 700 8.73 -34.80 20.33
N GLN A 701 8.02 -34.60 21.44
CA GLN A 701 7.63 -35.71 22.31
C GLN A 701 6.78 -36.66 21.46
N GLU A 702 7.08 -37.95 21.54
CA GLU A 702 6.39 -39.04 20.84
C GLU A 702 4.91 -39.17 21.26
N GLU A 703 4.05 -38.17 21.00
CA GLU A 703 2.61 -38.19 21.27
C GLU A 703 1.82 -39.09 20.29
N LEU A 704 2.49 -40.02 19.60
CA LEU A 704 1.85 -41.01 18.71
C LEU A 704 2.11 -42.48 19.10
N LYS A 705 2.75 -42.77 20.25
CA LYS A 705 2.82 -44.14 20.80
C LYS A 705 1.67 -44.48 21.77
N GLY A 706 0.49 -43.89 21.56
CA GLY A 706 -0.68 -44.07 22.44
C GLY A 706 -2.01 -44.34 21.74
N LYS A 707 -2.03 -44.60 20.42
CA LYS A 707 -3.24 -45.12 19.75
C LYS A 707 -3.01 -46.55 19.31
N ALA A 708 -3.51 -47.45 20.16
CA ALA A 708 -3.59 -48.88 19.95
C ALA A 708 -3.99 -49.22 18.51
N VAL A 709 -3.22 -50.13 17.94
CA VAL A 709 -3.46 -50.82 16.68
C VAL A 709 -4.87 -51.41 16.72
N GLY A 710 -5.81 -50.74 16.03
CA GLY A 710 -7.08 -51.33 15.67
C GLY A 710 -6.85 -52.35 14.55
N GLU A 711 -7.01 -53.62 14.88
CA GLU A 711 -6.96 -54.77 13.99
C GLU A 711 -7.72 -54.51 12.67
N LYS A 712 -6.98 -54.54 11.56
CA LYS A 712 -7.54 -54.82 10.24
C LYS A 712 -7.97 -56.29 10.23
N ARG A 713 -9.28 -56.54 10.35
CA ARG A 713 -9.87 -57.83 9.95
C ARG A 713 -9.71 -57.98 8.44
N SER A 714 -8.90 -58.96 8.04
CA SER A 714 -8.90 -59.56 6.71
C SER A 714 -10.24 -60.25 6.49
N ALA A 715 -10.86 -59.99 5.34
CA ALA A 715 -11.97 -60.75 4.83
C ALA A 715 -11.47 -61.53 3.61
N SER A 716 -11.20 -62.82 3.79
CA SER A 716 -11.22 -63.87 2.77
C SER A 716 -10.91 -65.18 3.48
N ASP A 717 -11.95 -65.99 3.64
CA ASP A 717 -11.94 -67.46 3.61
C ASP A 717 -13.33 -67.95 4.05
N VAL A 718 -14.21 -68.14 3.07
CA VAL A 718 -15.31 -69.09 3.18
C VAL A 718 -15.42 -69.80 1.83
N ASP A 719 -15.06 -71.08 1.88
CA ASP A 719 -15.27 -72.10 0.87
C ASP A 719 -16.73 -72.20 0.40
N GLY A 720 -16.89 -72.56 -0.86
CA GLY A 720 -18.18 -72.92 -1.45
C GLY A 720 -17.97 -73.58 -2.82
N GLU A 721 -17.62 -74.86 -2.80
CA GLU A 721 -17.78 -75.78 -3.94
C GLU A 721 -19.26 -75.91 -4.32
N ASP A 722 -19.53 -75.81 -5.62
CA ASP A 722 -20.29 -76.75 -6.47
C ASP A 722 -21.27 -76.10 -7.44
N GLY A 723 -21.19 -76.52 -8.71
CA GLY A 723 -22.31 -76.39 -9.66
C GLY A 723 -21.99 -75.92 -11.08
N ASN A 724 -21.22 -76.72 -11.83
CA ASN A 724 -21.51 -77.18 -13.21
C ASN A 724 -22.39 -76.28 -14.14
N THR A 725 -21.83 -75.75 -15.24
CA THR A 725 -22.22 -76.05 -16.65
C THR A 725 -21.57 -75.11 -17.69
N GLU A 726 -21.39 -75.67 -18.87
CA GLU A 726 -20.71 -75.22 -20.09
C GLU A 726 -21.31 -73.98 -20.78
N ALA A 727 -20.46 -73.22 -21.49
CA ALA A 727 -20.57 -72.95 -22.94
C ALA A 727 -19.99 -71.58 -23.39
N GLU A 728 -19.15 -71.67 -24.43
CA GLU A 728 -18.93 -70.73 -25.55
C GLU A 728 -18.44 -69.28 -25.33
N GLY A 729 -17.33 -68.93 -26.02
CA GLY A 729 -16.73 -67.59 -26.10
C GLY A 729 -17.44 -66.64 -27.11
N PRO A 730 -16.73 -65.76 -27.85
CA PRO A 730 -15.38 -65.21 -27.66
C PRO A 730 -15.28 -63.67 -27.90
N ALA A 731 -14.07 -63.14 -27.70
CA ALA A 731 -13.41 -62.07 -28.47
C ALA A 731 -14.02 -60.65 -28.58
N THR A 732 -13.21 -59.63 -28.27
CA THR A 732 -12.62 -58.77 -29.32
C THR A 732 -11.50 -57.85 -28.80
N LYS A 733 -10.37 -57.93 -29.50
CA LYS A 733 -9.23 -57.00 -29.48
C LYS A 733 -9.55 -55.74 -30.30
N LYS A 734 -8.94 -54.60 -29.93
CA LYS A 734 -8.15 -53.67 -30.78
C LYS A 734 -7.82 -52.43 -29.94
N ALA A 735 -6.57 -52.10 -29.60
CA ALA A 735 -5.39 -51.81 -30.41
C ALA A 735 -5.46 -50.45 -31.15
N LYS A 736 -4.65 -49.53 -30.60
CA LYS A 736 -3.99 -48.30 -31.07
C LYS A 736 -3.86 -48.01 -32.57
N SER A 737 -3.84 -46.71 -32.85
CA SER A 737 -2.92 -45.98 -33.74
C SER A 737 -2.87 -44.52 -33.23
N ASP A 738 -1.82 -43.72 -33.34
CA ASP A 738 -0.38 -43.91 -33.55
C ASP A 738 0.29 -42.77 -32.76
#